data_AF-A0A261AIS5-F1
#
_entry.id   AF-A0A261AIS5-F1
#
_cell.length_a   1.000
_cell.length_b   1.000
_cell.length_c   1.000
_cell.angle_alpha   90.00
_cell.angle_beta   90.00
_cell.angle_gamma   90.00
#
_symmetry.space_group_name_H-M   'P 1'
#
loop_
_entity.id
_entity.type
_entity.pdbx_description
1 polymer ?
#
loop_
_entity_poly.entity_id
_entity_poly.type
_entity_poly.pdbx_seq_one_letter_code
_entity_poly.pdbx_strand_id
1 'polypeptide(L)'
;MATNLTADEEAGWFVAQQEQPWWQWLLRRFIASGPIPRHVAFVMDGNRRFAKSKHLGNVIKGHEKGFVQLAKILDWCNRFGIREITVYAFSIENFKRSEDEVSGLMRLAEEKFQKLLNDSEKLDEKRICFRFYGNRSLLSSRLQKLMSDIEKRTEKFDGGRLNVCMPYTSRDEITRSFETIRNHVKEGKVDVDDINESMIDACLDSGCGGTVPDLFIRTSGEHRLSDFLMWQAADTHVYFDDVLWPEFGYYNLCKAILNYQYYRTTVAKISSLNVSEYDAPSTTWKMKFSGDDRDLIAIKAYIRPQGNREKLEGSRVCTSVLPNDPQVTIGGDRSFTYDHVFDMQTEQHVVYESCVEKLVDGLFEGFNATVLAYGQTGSGKTHTMGTAFDAAVTQKEQDLGVIPRAIQHTFRKITECKTQAIEQGLLEPAFEVSVQFVELYNDDVLDLLSDDRSMSSSIRIHEDSRGEIVLHGVEQRSVFDMHGTMDILKNGALNRTVASTNMNEQSSRSHAIFTLHLRQQRVAVNPLDESGEQKAGELEMEMLCAKFHFVDLAGSERMKRTGATGDRAKEGISINVGLLALGNVIAALGGANGKVSHVPYRDSKLTRLLQDSLGGNSRTLMIACCSPSDSDFGEVNHLKFKVKALNETLDILRTENIDLKAKQELSAISSISSSGAVGEIDAVQSTFRKYLEELERTKSLLYESQSTCDQLRKDNARWKALGASRGAGGASEFNSQKLIEMAKQEVEKQRKMMESVNIGGENVSSEYSSMAQDEDGTSNEAEEILDEEDLDEDEEETAAEKEQQAETEALQIDLNEVMIELDIKEKLIDQLERAERQNQQIRETYENKLRELMARIKDTETERDRVLNEGGKRGGNNEQMKAIKQEYELKISDLRKELKKIEALDKEHLKVIAKSQRELQEKTRLKSEVVDLKKAKVELIKKMNEDKKKQKAQQLANARAIATKEKQTRLQANKIRTLEMKDKQREQFLKKTTQEVNALRKEKAVAAAVARQANRGGPARGGAAQTSSPARRVRGVVGGVQAIKELAFSAKASKVKWDVIVRKIEESTRRRQIVQKMEAELERYLNERHAVMVEIVENEKQFTQSQDVIYRDGLLEAIDSAKEKLQYVQDQITYQQKLICDVDE
;
A
#
# COMPACT_ATOMS: atom_id res chain seq x y z
N MET A 1 -34.51 -26.19 33.85
CA MET A 1 -35.35 -25.72 34.98
C MET A 1 -35.79 -24.30 34.66
N ALA A 2 -37.08 -24.11 34.41
CA ALA A 2 -37.68 -22.81 34.20
C ALA A 2 -38.02 -22.21 35.57
N THR A 3 -37.40 -21.09 35.93
CA THR A 3 -37.78 -20.31 37.11
C THR A 3 -37.72 -18.81 36.78
N ASN A 4 -38.92 -18.23 36.73
CA ASN A 4 -39.29 -16.86 37.13
C ASN A 4 -38.51 -15.69 36.54
N LEU A 5 -38.98 -15.21 35.39
CA LEU A 5 -38.55 -13.97 34.69
C LEU A 5 -39.41 -12.73 35.06
N THR A 6 -40.18 -12.77 36.15
CA THR A 6 -41.25 -11.77 36.39
C THR A 6 -40.89 -10.65 37.38
N ALA A 7 -39.62 -10.48 37.76
CA ALA A 7 -39.18 -9.41 38.69
C ALA A 7 -38.11 -8.47 38.13
N ASP A 8 -37.54 -8.75 36.94
CA ASP A 8 -36.38 -8.03 36.38
C ASP A 8 -36.78 -6.81 35.51
N GLU A 9 -38.07 -6.55 35.29
CA GLU A 9 -38.53 -5.55 34.30
C GLU A 9 -38.48 -4.08 34.77
N GLU A 10 -38.17 -3.80 36.04
CA GLU A 10 -38.02 -2.42 36.57
C GLU A 10 -36.57 -2.00 36.89
N ALA A 11 -35.57 -2.59 36.24
CA ALA A 11 -34.16 -2.29 36.54
C ALA A 11 -33.82 -0.79 36.38
N GLY A 12 -33.51 -0.13 37.49
CA GLY A 12 -32.79 1.15 37.52
C GLY A 12 -31.28 0.93 37.33
N TRP A 13 -30.48 1.97 37.57
CA TRP A 13 -29.01 1.86 37.52
C TRP A 13 -28.42 0.92 38.58
N PHE A 14 -29.19 0.62 39.62
CA PHE A 14 -28.78 -0.22 40.74
C PHE A 14 -29.64 -1.49 40.79
N VAL A 15 -29.01 -2.65 40.57
CA VAL A 15 -29.66 -3.96 40.67
C VAL A 15 -29.97 -4.28 42.13
N ALA A 16 -31.17 -4.79 42.43
CA ALA A 16 -31.53 -5.24 43.78
C ALA A 16 -30.60 -6.38 44.23
N GLN A 17 -30.24 -6.44 45.52
CA GLN A 17 -29.38 -7.48 46.07
C GLN A 17 -30.01 -8.88 45.87
N GLN A 18 -29.72 -9.54 44.75
CA GLN A 18 -30.02 -10.95 44.56
C GLN A 18 -28.94 -11.79 45.26
N GLU A 19 -29.36 -12.87 45.94
CA GLU A 19 -28.44 -13.85 46.54
C GLU A 19 -27.51 -14.42 45.47
N GLN A 20 -26.19 -14.31 45.68
CA GLN A 20 -25.24 -14.84 44.70
C GLN A 20 -25.23 -16.36 44.73
N PRO A 21 -25.25 -17.02 43.57
CA PRO A 21 -24.90 -18.43 43.50
C PRO A 21 -23.52 -18.67 44.10
N TRP A 22 -23.37 -19.70 44.94
CA TRP A 22 -22.11 -20.04 45.63
C TRP A 22 -20.90 -20.15 44.68
N TRP A 23 -21.13 -20.58 43.43
CA TRP A 23 -20.08 -20.70 42.42
C TRP A 23 -19.55 -19.35 41.93
N GLN A 24 -20.36 -18.28 41.92
CA GLN A 24 -19.88 -16.93 41.57
C GLN A 24 -18.91 -16.42 42.63
N TRP A 25 -19.22 -16.67 43.91
CA TRP A 25 -18.33 -16.33 45.03
C TRP A 25 -16.99 -17.08 44.93
N LEU A 26 -17.04 -18.39 44.64
CA LEU A 26 -15.84 -19.21 44.49
C LEU A 26 -14.98 -18.73 43.30
N LEU A 27 -15.61 -18.51 42.14
CA LEU A 27 -14.92 -18.05 40.93
C LEU A 27 -14.32 -16.65 41.12
N ARG A 28 -15.06 -15.74 41.78
CA ARG A 28 -14.55 -14.42 42.15
C ARG A 28 -13.30 -14.54 43.01
N ARG A 29 -13.32 -15.38 44.04
CA ARG A 29 -12.18 -15.54 44.96
C ARG A 29 -10.97 -16.13 44.25
N PHE A 30 -11.18 -17.02 43.29
CA PHE A 30 -10.13 -17.55 42.43
C PHE A 30 -9.54 -16.46 41.52
N ILE A 31 -10.37 -15.74 40.76
CA ILE A 31 -9.89 -14.69 39.84
C ILE A 31 -9.25 -13.53 40.61
N ALA A 32 -9.81 -13.16 41.76
CA ALA A 32 -9.25 -12.11 42.63
C ALA A 32 -7.93 -12.50 43.32
N SER A 33 -7.47 -13.76 43.20
CA SER A 33 -6.11 -14.13 43.59
C SER A 33 -5.05 -13.61 42.60
N GLY A 34 -5.45 -13.33 41.36
CA GLY A 34 -4.65 -12.64 40.36
C GLY A 34 -4.92 -11.12 40.31
N PRO A 35 -4.13 -10.37 39.54
CA PRO A 35 -4.31 -8.92 39.41
C PRO A 35 -5.64 -8.58 38.71
N ILE A 36 -6.43 -7.67 39.29
CA ILE A 36 -7.70 -7.20 38.70
C ILE A 36 -7.47 -5.85 38.02
N PRO A 37 -8.01 -5.60 36.80
CA PRO A 37 -7.92 -4.30 36.16
C PRO A 37 -8.59 -3.22 37.02
N ARG A 38 -7.99 -2.04 37.14
CA ARG A 38 -8.57 -0.91 37.87
C ARG A 38 -9.59 -0.17 37.02
N HIS A 39 -9.33 -0.09 35.71
CA HIS A 39 -10.19 0.59 34.75
C HIS A 39 -10.55 -0.32 33.57
N VAL A 40 -11.84 -0.50 33.32
CA VAL A 40 -12.35 -1.28 32.18
C VAL A 40 -13.20 -0.42 31.23
N ALA A 41 -12.88 -0.46 29.94
CA ALA A 41 -13.64 0.19 28.88
C ALA A 41 -14.53 -0.82 28.15
N PHE A 42 -15.78 -0.46 27.82
CA PHE A 42 -16.76 -1.34 27.16
C PHE A 42 -17.33 -0.71 25.88
N VAL A 43 -17.22 -1.45 24.77
CA VAL A 43 -18.02 -1.24 23.56
C VAL A 43 -19.21 -2.20 23.59
N MET A 44 -20.38 -1.66 23.91
CA MET A 44 -21.63 -2.39 24.14
C MET A 44 -22.37 -2.73 22.83
N ASP A 45 -21.69 -3.39 21.90
CA ASP A 45 -22.25 -3.65 20.56
C ASP A 45 -23.10 -4.94 20.48
N GLY A 46 -24.05 -4.97 19.55
CA GLY A 46 -24.94 -6.10 19.29
C GLY A 46 -26.39 -5.90 19.72
N ASN A 47 -26.76 -4.77 20.33
CA ASN A 47 -28.14 -4.48 20.78
C ASN A 47 -29.18 -4.60 19.65
N ARG A 48 -28.89 -4.05 18.46
CA ARG A 48 -29.78 -4.11 17.30
C ARG A 48 -29.92 -5.53 16.74
N ARG A 49 -28.79 -6.25 16.63
CA ARG A 49 -28.75 -7.65 16.18
C ARG A 49 -29.52 -8.56 17.14
N PHE A 50 -29.41 -8.32 18.44
CA PHE A 50 -30.17 -9.03 19.47
C PHE A 50 -31.69 -8.78 19.36
N ALA A 51 -32.11 -7.53 19.12
CA ALA A 51 -33.53 -7.23 18.91
C ALA A 51 -34.12 -7.94 17.69
N LYS A 52 -33.34 -8.03 16.60
CA LYS A 52 -33.71 -8.78 15.38
C LYS A 52 -33.77 -10.29 15.65
N SER A 53 -32.74 -10.87 16.28
CA SER A 53 -32.65 -12.32 16.52
C SER A 53 -33.70 -12.84 17.50
N LYS A 54 -34.12 -12.02 18.49
CA LYS A 54 -35.19 -12.37 19.45
C LYS A 54 -36.58 -11.89 19.01
N HIS A 55 -36.72 -11.37 17.78
CA HIS A 55 -37.99 -10.88 17.22
C HIS A 55 -38.75 -9.89 18.12
N LEU A 56 -38.04 -8.93 18.73
CA LEU A 56 -38.64 -8.00 19.72
C LEU A 56 -39.52 -6.89 19.12
N GLY A 57 -39.62 -6.82 17.79
CA GLY A 57 -40.47 -5.88 17.05
C GLY A 57 -39.98 -4.43 17.00
N ASN A 58 -39.13 -4.00 17.95
CA ASN A 58 -38.52 -2.67 17.96
C ASN A 58 -37.05 -2.76 18.41
N VAL A 59 -36.17 -2.06 17.68
CA VAL A 59 -34.73 -1.96 17.97
C VAL A 59 -34.47 -1.37 19.36
N ILE A 60 -35.29 -0.41 19.80
CA ILE A 60 -35.17 0.24 21.12
C ILE A 60 -35.27 -0.77 22.27
N LYS A 61 -36.09 -1.82 22.13
CA LYS A 61 -36.18 -2.89 23.15
C LYS A 61 -34.88 -3.68 23.31
N GLY A 62 -34.07 -3.78 22.26
CA GLY A 62 -32.73 -4.34 22.35
C GLY A 62 -31.81 -3.48 23.22
N HIS A 63 -31.88 -2.15 23.04
CA HIS A 63 -31.13 -1.18 23.85
C HIS A 63 -31.63 -1.12 25.30
N GLU A 64 -32.94 -1.24 25.55
CA GLU A 64 -33.49 -1.38 26.91
C GLU A 64 -32.90 -2.60 27.62
N LYS A 65 -32.87 -3.76 26.97
CA LYS A 65 -32.23 -4.97 27.53
C LYS A 65 -30.73 -4.82 27.68
N GLY A 66 -30.07 -4.14 26.75
CA GLY A 66 -28.66 -3.77 26.86
C GLY A 66 -28.37 -2.91 28.09
N PHE A 67 -29.25 -1.97 28.43
CA PHE A 67 -29.13 -1.16 29.64
C PHE A 67 -29.28 -2.00 30.92
N VAL A 68 -30.23 -2.93 30.96
CA VAL A 68 -30.36 -3.89 32.08
C VAL A 68 -29.07 -4.68 32.27
N GLN A 69 -28.45 -5.11 31.17
CA GLN A 69 -27.21 -5.85 31.21
C GLN A 69 -26.02 -4.99 31.67
N LEU A 70 -25.98 -3.72 31.26
CA LEU A 70 -25.01 -2.75 31.77
C LEU A 70 -25.11 -2.62 33.30
N ALA A 71 -26.30 -2.45 33.86
CA ALA A 71 -26.49 -2.34 35.31
C ALA A 71 -25.96 -3.58 36.06
N LYS A 72 -26.15 -4.79 35.50
CA LYS A 72 -25.60 -6.04 36.06
C LYS A 72 -24.06 -6.07 35.99
N ILE A 73 -23.48 -5.66 34.86
CA ILE A 73 -22.03 -5.61 34.68
C ILE A 73 -21.37 -4.60 35.61
N LEU A 74 -21.97 -3.42 35.81
CA LEU A 74 -21.47 -2.41 36.76
C LEU A 74 -21.41 -2.98 38.18
N ASP A 75 -22.46 -3.69 38.61
CA ASP A 75 -22.48 -4.35 39.93
C ASP A 75 -21.42 -5.47 40.03
N TRP A 76 -21.23 -6.28 38.99
CA TRP A 76 -20.18 -7.29 38.96
C TRP A 76 -18.78 -6.68 39.00
N CYS A 77 -18.53 -5.62 38.23
CA CYS A 77 -17.24 -4.94 38.20
C CYS A 77 -16.89 -4.35 39.57
N ASN A 78 -17.87 -3.70 40.22
CA ASN A 78 -17.72 -3.20 41.59
C ASN A 78 -17.37 -4.34 42.57
N ARG A 79 -17.98 -5.52 42.44
CA ARG A 79 -17.65 -6.70 43.26
C ARG A 79 -16.23 -7.22 42.99
N PHE A 80 -15.76 -7.20 41.74
CA PHE A 80 -14.36 -7.55 41.43
C PHE A 80 -13.36 -6.52 41.97
N GLY A 81 -13.81 -5.31 42.34
CA GLY A 81 -12.95 -4.23 42.83
C GLY A 81 -12.43 -3.31 41.72
N ILE A 82 -13.05 -3.36 40.53
CA ILE A 82 -12.79 -2.43 39.42
C ILE A 82 -13.33 -1.06 39.83
N ARG A 83 -12.47 -0.04 39.83
CA ARG A 83 -12.78 1.29 40.38
C ARG A 83 -13.29 2.27 39.33
N GLU A 84 -12.89 2.10 38.07
CA GLU A 84 -13.27 3.00 36.98
C GLU A 84 -13.82 2.20 35.80
N ILE A 85 -14.94 2.65 35.23
CA ILE A 85 -15.59 1.99 34.11
C ILE A 85 -15.90 3.06 33.05
N THR A 86 -15.58 2.79 31.79
CA THR A 86 -15.92 3.69 30.68
C THR A 86 -16.76 2.96 29.66
N VAL A 87 -17.90 3.52 29.27
CA VAL A 87 -18.86 2.85 28.39
C VAL A 87 -19.12 3.67 27.14
N TYR A 88 -19.04 3.01 25.99
CA TYR A 88 -19.39 3.63 24.72
C TYR A 88 -20.90 3.61 24.53
N ALA A 89 -21.58 4.65 25.01
CA ALA A 89 -23.04 4.71 25.02
C ALA A 89 -23.62 5.16 23.67
N PHE A 90 -23.03 6.17 23.03
CA PHE A 90 -23.50 6.65 21.74
C PHE A 90 -22.37 7.31 20.91
N SER A 91 -22.17 6.83 19.69
CA SER A 91 -21.21 7.40 18.74
C SER A 91 -21.78 8.60 17.98
N ILE A 92 -20.94 9.57 17.63
CA ILE A 92 -21.34 10.66 16.70
C ILE A 92 -21.77 10.09 15.35
N GLU A 93 -21.15 8.99 14.87
CA GLU A 93 -21.55 8.35 13.61
C GLU A 93 -22.98 7.79 13.66
N ASN A 94 -23.52 7.51 14.85
CA ASN A 94 -24.88 6.99 15.00
C ASN A 94 -25.96 8.02 14.71
N PHE A 95 -25.63 9.31 14.58
CA PHE A 95 -26.59 10.33 14.12
C PHE A 95 -27.04 10.11 12.67
N LYS A 96 -26.31 9.31 11.88
CA LYS A 96 -26.70 8.91 10.52
C LYS A 96 -27.84 7.87 10.48
N ARG A 97 -28.27 7.35 11.63
CA ARG A 97 -29.38 6.37 11.72
C ARG A 97 -30.73 7.08 11.60
N SER A 98 -31.81 6.32 11.44
CA SER A 98 -33.16 6.89 11.29
C SER A 98 -33.52 7.80 12.47
N GLU A 99 -34.19 8.92 12.18
CA GLU A 99 -34.58 9.90 13.21
C GLU A 99 -35.41 9.27 14.34
N ASP A 100 -36.23 8.26 14.02
CA ASP A 100 -37.00 7.50 15.01
C ASP A 100 -36.11 6.68 15.96
N GLU A 101 -35.04 6.06 15.46
CA GLU A 101 -34.08 5.31 16.29
C GLU A 101 -33.28 6.28 17.17
N VAL A 102 -32.73 7.34 16.57
CA VAL A 102 -31.94 8.34 17.30
C VAL A 102 -32.79 9.01 18.38
N SER A 103 -33.98 9.49 18.04
CA SER A 103 -34.92 10.09 18.99
C SER A 103 -35.35 9.10 20.08
N GLY A 104 -35.55 7.83 19.72
CA GLY A 104 -35.84 6.75 20.65
C GLY A 104 -34.72 6.53 21.67
N LEU A 105 -33.46 6.52 21.22
CA LEU A 105 -32.27 6.39 22.09
C LEU A 105 -32.06 7.61 22.98
N MET A 106 -32.24 8.83 22.46
CA MET A 106 -32.15 10.06 23.26
C MET A 106 -33.21 10.09 24.35
N ARG A 107 -34.45 9.71 24.04
CA ARG A 107 -35.53 9.60 25.02
C ARG A 107 -35.24 8.53 26.08
N LEU A 108 -34.67 7.39 25.68
CA LEU A 108 -34.24 6.35 26.62
C LEU A 108 -33.15 6.87 27.56
N ALA A 109 -32.16 7.61 27.05
CA ALA A 109 -31.12 8.24 27.86
C ALA A 109 -31.71 9.26 28.85
N GLU A 110 -32.61 10.14 28.39
CA GLU A 110 -33.32 11.10 29.25
C GLU A 110 -34.08 10.39 30.38
N GLU A 111 -34.81 9.32 30.07
CA GLU A 111 -35.56 8.53 31.06
C GLU A 111 -34.62 7.92 32.11
N LYS A 112 -33.52 7.29 31.68
CA LYS A 112 -32.58 6.62 32.60
C LYS A 112 -31.79 7.61 33.44
N PHE A 113 -31.36 8.75 32.91
CA PHE A 113 -30.68 9.79 33.69
C PHE A 113 -31.64 10.50 34.65
N GLN A 114 -32.89 10.75 34.26
CA GLN A 114 -33.90 11.26 35.17
C GLN A 114 -34.17 10.27 36.32
N LYS A 115 -34.27 8.97 36.01
CA LYS A 115 -34.44 7.93 37.03
C LYS A 115 -33.24 7.86 37.99
N LEU A 116 -32.02 8.02 37.48
CA LEU A 116 -30.81 8.09 38.30
C LEU A 116 -30.85 9.22 39.34
N LEU A 117 -31.28 10.42 38.92
CA LEU A 117 -31.44 11.57 39.81
C LEU A 117 -32.57 11.40 40.82
N ASN A 118 -33.66 10.72 40.41
CA ASN A 118 -34.78 10.43 41.31
C ASN A 118 -34.37 9.39 42.38
N ASP A 119 -33.56 8.39 42.02
CA ASP A 119 -32.99 7.38 42.93
C ASP A 119 -31.78 7.89 43.72
N SER A 120 -31.82 9.15 44.16
CA SER A 120 -30.68 9.84 44.76
C SER A 120 -30.13 9.19 46.03
N GLU A 121 -30.97 8.54 46.85
CA GLU A 121 -30.52 7.83 48.05
C GLU A 121 -29.57 6.67 47.71
N LYS A 122 -29.89 5.87 46.69
CA LYS A 122 -29.04 4.75 46.24
C LYS A 122 -27.74 5.24 45.60
N LEU A 123 -27.82 6.36 44.90
CA LEU A 123 -26.66 7.01 44.30
C LEU A 123 -25.69 7.51 45.39
N ASP A 124 -26.23 8.11 46.46
CA ASP A 124 -25.47 8.58 47.61
C ASP A 124 -24.90 7.40 48.43
N GLU A 125 -25.63 6.29 48.59
CA GLU A 125 -25.14 5.06 49.25
C GLU A 125 -23.96 4.42 48.50
N LYS A 126 -24.05 4.34 47.17
CA LYS A 126 -23.01 3.71 46.33
C LYS A 126 -21.81 4.62 46.11
N ARG A 127 -21.97 5.94 46.26
CA ARG A 127 -20.92 6.94 46.09
C ARG A 127 -20.16 6.78 44.76
N ILE A 128 -20.88 6.63 43.64
CA ILE A 128 -20.26 6.52 42.30
C ILE A 128 -20.24 7.90 41.64
N CYS A 129 -19.06 8.35 41.23
CA CYS A 129 -18.87 9.58 40.45
C CYS A 129 -19.22 9.33 38.98
N PHE A 130 -20.15 10.10 38.42
CA PHE A 130 -20.53 10.04 37.00
C PHE A 130 -19.83 11.16 36.23
N ARG A 131 -19.29 10.83 35.05
CA ARG A 131 -18.71 11.80 34.11
C ARG A 131 -19.20 11.50 32.70
N PHE A 132 -19.38 12.55 31.89
CA PHE A 132 -19.82 12.41 30.51
C PHE A 132 -18.78 12.94 29.53
N TYR A 133 -18.34 12.06 28.63
CA TYR A 133 -17.37 12.37 27.57
C TYR A 133 -18.10 12.54 26.23
N GLY A 134 -17.59 13.41 25.38
CA GLY A 134 -18.15 13.68 24.04
C GLY A 134 -18.77 15.07 23.86
N ASN A 135 -19.23 15.32 22.65
CA ASN A 135 -19.69 16.63 22.20
C ASN A 135 -21.14 16.92 22.61
N ARG A 136 -21.30 17.62 23.74
CA ARG A 136 -22.59 17.97 24.33
C ARG A 136 -23.44 18.90 23.46
N SER A 137 -22.85 19.66 22.55
CA SER A 137 -23.59 20.60 21.70
C SER A 137 -24.56 19.90 20.74
N LEU A 138 -24.35 18.61 20.49
CA LEU A 138 -25.20 17.77 19.65
C LEU A 138 -26.44 17.22 20.39
N LEU A 139 -26.54 17.43 21.70
CA LEU A 139 -27.64 16.91 22.53
C LEU A 139 -28.72 17.96 22.80
N SER A 140 -29.93 17.52 23.15
CA SER A 140 -31.01 18.40 23.60
C SER A 140 -30.61 19.16 24.87
N SER A 141 -31.09 20.40 25.03
CA SER A 141 -30.82 21.19 26.24
C SER A 141 -31.30 20.51 27.52
N ARG A 142 -32.35 19.66 27.41
CA ARG A 142 -32.85 18.85 28.52
C ARG A 142 -31.83 17.79 28.95
N LEU A 143 -31.28 17.04 28.00
CA LEU A 143 -30.29 16.01 28.28
C LEU A 143 -28.97 16.62 28.80
N GLN A 144 -28.52 17.73 28.20
CA GLN A 144 -27.36 18.49 28.69
C GLN A 144 -27.53 18.93 30.16
N LYS A 145 -28.73 19.39 30.53
CA LYS A 145 -29.05 19.75 31.92
C LYS A 145 -29.00 18.54 32.85
N LEU A 146 -29.62 17.42 32.47
CA LEU A 146 -29.60 16.19 33.28
C LEU A 146 -28.17 15.69 33.52
N MET A 147 -27.34 15.66 32.48
CA MET A 147 -25.92 15.28 32.58
C MET A 147 -25.16 16.20 33.55
N SER A 148 -25.37 17.52 33.44
CA SER A 148 -24.73 18.50 34.32
C SER A 148 -25.19 18.39 35.77
N ASP A 149 -26.47 18.12 36.01
CA ASP A 149 -27.03 17.93 37.35
C ASP A 149 -26.48 16.65 38.01
N ILE A 150 -26.29 15.58 37.23
CA ILE A 150 -25.67 14.32 37.68
C ILE A 150 -24.19 14.52 38.04
N GLU A 151 -23.41 15.16 37.16
CA GLU A 151 -21.97 15.42 37.41
C GLU A 151 -21.78 16.26 38.67
N LYS A 152 -22.51 17.39 38.80
CA LYS A 152 -22.43 18.26 39.98
C LYS A 152 -22.79 17.56 41.28
N ARG A 153 -23.78 16.66 41.26
CA ARG A 153 -24.18 15.92 42.46
C ARG A 153 -23.11 14.89 42.86
N THR A 154 -22.50 14.25 41.87
CA THR A 154 -21.60 13.10 42.08
C THR A 154 -20.12 13.45 42.07
N GLU A 155 -19.75 14.70 41.81
CA GLU A 155 -18.38 15.23 41.72
C GLU A 155 -17.49 14.83 42.92
N LYS A 156 -18.06 14.80 44.13
CA LYS A 156 -17.34 14.51 45.38
C LYS A 156 -17.38 13.03 45.80
N PHE A 157 -17.87 12.15 44.94
CA PHE A 157 -18.01 10.74 45.25
C PHE A 157 -16.74 9.96 44.89
N ASP A 158 -16.35 9.04 45.77
CA ASP A 158 -15.05 8.34 45.77
C ASP A 158 -15.16 6.80 45.76
N GLY A 159 -16.38 6.27 45.74
CA GLY A 159 -16.64 4.82 45.74
C GLY A 159 -16.38 4.13 44.40
N GLY A 160 -16.23 4.90 43.32
CA GLY A 160 -15.93 4.42 41.98
C GLY A 160 -16.32 5.47 40.93
N ARG A 161 -15.90 5.28 39.68
CA ARG A 161 -16.15 6.22 38.58
C ARG A 161 -16.81 5.53 37.39
N LEU A 162 -17.83 6.16 36.84
CA LEU A 162 -18.47 5.74 35.60
C LEU A 162 -18.42 6.88 34.58
N ASN A 163 -17.66 6.65 33.51
CA ASN A 163 -17.52 7.57 32.40
C ASN A 163 -18.45 7.11 31.26
N VAL A 164 -19.36 7.97 30.83
CA VAL A 164 -20.36 7.67 29.79
C VAL A 164 -20.04 8.49 28.55
N CYS A 165 -19.64 7.82 27.47
CA CYS A 165 -19.25 8.48 26.22
C CYS A 165 -20.47 8.66 25.30
N MET A 166 -20.99 9.88 25.19
CA MET A 166 -22.20 10.22 24.42
C MET A 166 -22.41 11.74 24.20
N PRO A 167 -22.55 12.20 22.94
CA PRO A 167 -22.11 11.60 21.69
C PRO A 167 -20.60 11.73 21.56
N TYR A 168 -19.92 10.62 21.32
CA TYR A 168 -18.46 10.57 21.39
C TYR A 168 -17.85 9.89 20.16
N THR A 169 -16.73 10.41 19.67
CA THR A 169 -15.74 9.70 18.86
C THR A 169 -14.34 10.20 19.25
N SER A 170 -13.32 9.37 19.12
CA SER A 170 -11.95 9.74 19.52
C SER A 170 -11.41 10.86 18.62
N ARG A 171 -11.74 10.83 17.33
CA ARG A 171 -11.42 11.92 16.40
C ARG A 171 -12.02 13.27 16.83
N ASP A 172 -13.27 13.31 17.28
CA ASP A 172 -13.90 14.53 17.77
C ASP A 172 -13.26 15.00 19.09
N GLU A 173 -13.00 14.09 20.03
CA GLU A 173 -12.34 14.40 21.30
C GLU A 173 -10.95 15.02 21.09
N ILE A 174 -10.12 14.38 20.26
CA ILE A 174 -8.78 14.88 19.93
C ILE A 174 -8.90 16.26 19.27
N THR A 175 -9.83 16.44 18.32
CA THR A 175 -10.05 17.74 17.67
C THR A 175 -10.42 18.81 18.69
N ARG A 176 -11.38 18.55 19.60
CA ARG A 176 -11.79 19.48 20.66
C ARG A 176 -10.65 19.79 21.63
N SER A 177 -9.78 18.82 21.93
CA SER A 177 -8.60 19.05 22.78
C SER A 177 -7.63 20.04 22.13
N PHE A 178 -7.32 19.89 20.84
CA PHE A 178 -6.48 20.84 20.10
C PHE A 178 -7.14 22.21 19.91
N GLU A 179 -8.46 22.27 19.73
CA GLU A 179 -9.18 23.55 19.73
C GLU A 179 -9.06 24.28 21.08
N THR A 180 -9.11 23.52 22.17
CA THR A 180 -8.92 24.05 23.53
C THR A 180 -7.49 24.56 23.72
N ILE A 181 -6.47 23.80 23.34
CA ILE A 181 -5.06 24.22 23.39
C ILE A 181 -4.87 25.50 22.55
N ARG A 182 -5.37 25.52 21.30
CA ARG A 182 -5.30 26.69 20.42
C ARG A 182 -5.93 27.93 21.04
N ASN A 183 -7.06 27.79 21.74
CA ASN A 183 -7.71 28.91 22.41
C ASN A 183 -6.89 29.41 23.60
N HIS A 184 -6.28 28.51 24.39
CA HIS A 184 -5.39 28.88 25.49
C HIS A 184 -4.11 29.57 25.02
N VAL A 185 -3.54 29.15 23.88
CA VAL A 185 -2.41 29.84 23.23
C VAL A 185 -2.82 31.25 22.78
N LYS A 186 -3.98 31.40 22.15
CA LYS A 186 -4.51 32.73 21.75
C LYS A 186 -4.76 33.66 22.92
N GLU A 187 -5.17 33.11 24.07
CA GLU A 187 -5.38 33.85 25.31
C GLU A 187 -4.08 34.13 26.08
N GLY A 188 -2.93 33.65 25.59
CA GLY A 188 -1.62 33.81 26.24
C GLY A 188 -1.47 33.01 27.54
N LYS A 189 -2.28 31.96 27.73
CA LYS A 189 -2.27 31.09 28.92
C LYS A 189 -1.30 29.91 28.78
N VAL A 190 -0.92 29.58 27.55
CA VAL A 190 -0.07 28.44 27.19
C VAL A 190 0.90 28.91 26.11
N ASP A 191 2.19 28.62 26.26
CA ASP A 191 3.18 28.85 25.20
C ASP A 191 3.10 27.74 24.15
N VAL A 192 3.45 28.05 22.90
CA VAL A 192 3.50 27.07 21.80
C VAL A 192 4.55 26.00 22.08
N ASP A 193 5.65 26.38 22.74
CA ASP A 193 6.74 25.47 23.09
C ASP A 193 6.38 24.52 24.25
N ASP A 194 5.31 24.82 25.01
CA ASP A 194 4.82 24.00 26.13
C ASP A 194 3.83 22.90 25.69
N ILE A 195 3.48 22.82 24.41
CA ILE A 195 2.53 21.83 23.89
C ILE A 195 3.23 20.47 23.77
N ASN A 196 2.87 19.54 24.65
CA ASN A 196 3.38 18.17 24.69
C ASN A 196 2.26 17.15 24.93
N GLU A 197 2.61 15.87 24.99
CA GLU A 197 1.64 14.77 25.18
C GLU A 197 0.84 14.92 26.49
N SER A 198 1.49 15.31 27.58
CA SER A 198 0.84 15.56 28.87
C SER A 198 -0.21 16.69 28.80
N MET A 199 0.07 17.74 28.02
CA MET A 199 -0.91 18.80 27.79
C MET A 199 -2.11 18.32 26.96
N ILE A 200 -1.88 17.45 25.96
CA ILE A 200 -2.95 16.84 25.20
C ILE A 200 -3.80 15.95 26.11
N ASP A 201 -3.18 15.09 26.92
CA ASP A 201 -3.86 14.26 27.92
C ASP A 201 -4.74 15.07 28.87
N ALA A 202 -4.22 16.21 29.36
CA ALA A 202 -4.96 17.11 30.23
C ALA A 202 -6.15 17.78 29.52
N CYS A 203 -6.10 17.95 28.19
CA CYS A 203 -7.15 18.57 27.39
C CYS A 203 -8.17 17.57 26.82
N LEU A 204 -7.92 16.27 26.90
CA LEU A 204 -8.93 15.23 26.59
C LEU A 204 -10.02 15.20 27.67
N ASP A 205 -11.18 14.59 27.37
CA ASP A 205 -12.27 14.50 28.33
C ASP A 205 -11.86 13.64 29.57
N SER A 206 -10.86 12.75 29.40
CA SER A 206 -10.21 11.99 30.47
C SER A 206 -9.27 12.81 31.36
N GLY A 207 -8.74 13.95 30.88
CA GLY A 207 -7.75 14.78 31.58
C GLY A 207 -8.24 15.38 32.90
N CYS A 208 -9.55 15.42 33.12
CA CYS A 208 -10.18 15.78 34.39
C CYS A 208 -10.14 14.64 35.42
N GLY A 209 -8.94 14.11 35.67
CA GLY A 209 -8.64 13.13 36.71
C GLY A 209 -9.04 11.69 36.39
N GLY A 210 -9.31 11.31 35.14
CA GLY A 210 -9.56 9.93 34.73
C GLY A 210 -8.27 9.12 34.59
N THR A 211 -8.37 7.80 34.70
CA THR A 211 -7.26 6.89 34.39
C THR A 211 -7.34 6.41 32.95
N VAL A 212 -6.23 5.89 32.41
CA VAL A 212 -6.25 5.11 31.17
C VAL A 212 -6.83 3.71 31.44
N PRO A 213 -7.58 3.12 30.49
CA PRO A 213 -8.15 1.80 30.68
C PRO A 213 -7.06 0.71 30.72
N ASP A 214 -7.18 -0.23 31.66
CA ASP A 214 -6.31 -1.42 31.73
C ASP A 214 -6.79 -2.52 30.77
N LEU A 215 -8.12 -2.60 30.60
CA LEU A 215 -8.80 -3.62 29.81
C LEU A 215 -9.91 -2.99 28.96
N PHE A 216 -9.86 -3.22 27.65
CA PHE A 216 -10.87 -2.81 26.69
C PHE A 216 -11.65 -4.03 26.22
N ILE A 217 -12.97 -4.03 26.42
CA ILE A 217 -13.85 -5.15 26.05
C ILE A 217 -14.81 -4.70 24.94
N ARG A 218 -14.85 -5.46 23.86
CA ARG A 218 -15.86 -5.32 22.81
C ARG A 218 -16.65 -6.60 22.61
N THR A 219 -17.97 -6.46 22.59
CA THR A 219 -18.90 -7.54 22.27
C THR A 219 -19.26 -7.56 20.79
N SER A 220 -19.99 -8.59 20.35
CA SER A 220 -20.58 -8.77 19.00
C SER A 220 -19.72 -9.44 17.91
N GLY A 221 -18.52 -9.90 18.26
CA GLY A 221 -17.61 -10.60 17.33
C GLY A 221 -16.94 -9.72 16.28
N GLU A 222 -17.02 -8.39 16.43
CA GLU A 222 -16.32 -7.46 15.56
C GLU A 222 -14.92 -7.12 16.11
N HIS A 223 -13.87 -7.35 15.32
CA HIS A 223 -12.48 -7.09 15.69
C HIS A 223 -12.03 -5.67 15.28
N ARG A 224 -12.58 -4.63 15.93
CA ARG A 224 -12.22 -3.22 15.71
C ARG A 224 -12.46 -2.35 16.95
N LEU A 225 -11.83 -1.17 17.05
CA LEU A 225 -12.05 -0.24 18.17
C LEU A 225 -13.25 0.71 17.97
N SER A 226 -13.69 0.94 16.72
CA SER A 226 -14.82 1.85 16.38
C SER A 226 -14.67 3.29 16.88
N ASP A 227 -13.48 3.86 16.69
CA ASP A 227 -13.20 5.27 17.04
C ASP A 227 -13.52 5.58 18.52
N PHE A 228 -13.24 4.62 19.41
CA PHE A 228 -13.51 4.71 20.84
C PHE A 228 -12.22 4.66 21.67
N LEU A 229 -11.93 5.74 22.42
CA LEU A 229 -10.74 5.89 23.27
C LEU A 229 -9.41 5.60 22.54
N MET A 230 -9.29 5.95 21.27
CA MET A 230 -8.11 5.61 20.44
C MET A 230 -6.80 6.16 21.03
N TRP A 231 -6.85 7.30 21.73
CA TRP A 231 -5.69 7.88 22.41
C TRP A 231 -5.39 7.15 23.72
N GLN A 232 -6.40 7.00 24.57
CA GLN A 232 -6.24 6.40 25.90
C GLN A 232 -6.00 4.88 25.85
N ALA A 233 -6.32 4.21 24.75
CA ALA A 233 -6.22 2.76 24.60
C ALA A 233 -4.85 2.27 24.11
N ALA A 234 -3.85 3.15 23.97
CA ALA A 234 -2.53 2.81 23.41
C ALA A 234 -1.83 1.66 24.16
N ASP A 235 -1.89 1.69 25.49
CA ASP A 235 -1.28 0.68 26.38
C ASP A 235 -2.32 -0.26 27.03
N THR A 236 -3.51 -0.38 26.43
CA THR A 236 -4.64 -1.13 26.99
C THR A 236 -4.72 -2.56 26.44
N HIS A 237 -5.01 -3.53 27.30
CA HIS A 237 -5.29 -4.89 26.84
C HIS A 237 -6.65 -4.98 26.15
N VAL A 238 -6.71 -5.34 24.88
CA VAL A 238 -7.96 -5.42 24.10
C VAL A 238 -8.49 -6.85 24.04
N TYR A 239 -9.76 -7.04 24.43
CA TYR A 239 -10.47 -8.32 24.44
C TYR A 239 -11.76 -8.25 23.61
N PHE A 240 -11.88 -9.15 22.63
CA PHE A 240 -13.07 -9.29 21.79
C PHE A 240 -13.88 -10.53 22.20
N ASP A 241 -15.20 -10.39 22.29
CA ASP A 241 -16.13 -11.48 22.58
C ASP A 241 -17.22 -11.56 21.52
N ASP A 242 -17.51 -12.77 21.03
CA ASP A 242 -18.48 -13.02 19.97
C ASP A 242 -19.94 -12.83 20.42
N VAL A 243 -20.17 -12.80 21.73
CA VAL A 243 -21.52 -12.68 22.32
C VAL A 243 -22.09 -11.28 22.09
N LEU A 244 -23.39 -11.19 21.79
CA LEU A 244 -24.09 -9.90 21.67
C LEU A 244 -24.23 -9.23 23.04
N TRP A 245 -24.15 -7.89 23.12
CA TRP A 245 -24.13 -7.17 24.40
C TRP A 245 -25.19 -7.62 25.44
N PRO A 246 -26.50 -7.73 25.09
CA PRO A 246 -27.51 -8.16 26.07
C PRO A 246 -27.33 -9.60 26.61
N GLU A 247 -26.49 -10.41 25.97
CA GLU A 247 -26.17 -11.79 26.38
C GLU A 247 -24.80 -11.90 27.08
N PHE A 248 -24.01 -10.83 27.13
CA PHE A 248 -22.67 -10.83 27.75
C PHE A 248 -22.77 -11.00 29.27
N GLY A 249 -22.51 -12.22 29.76
CA GLY A 249 -22.76 -12.61 31.15
C GLY A 249 -21.54 -12.56 32.07
N TYR A 250 -21.74 -12.99 33.32
CA TYR A 250 -20.70 -13.05 34.35
C TYR A 250 -19.48 -13.90 33.93
N TYR A 251 -19.73 -14.99 33.20
CA TYR A 251 -18.66 -15.86 32.69
C TYR A 251 -17.79 -15.15 31.64
N ASN A 252 -18.39 -14.38 30.73
CA ASN A 252 -17.65 -13.62 29.73
C ASN A 252 -16.78 -12.54 30.39
N LEU A 253 -17.31 -11.86 31.41
CA LEU A 253 -16.52 -10.90 32.20
C LEU A 253 -15.34 -11.59 32.90
N CYS A 254 -15.56 -12.77 33.50
CA CYS A 254 -14.49 -13.56 34.12
C CYS A 254 -13.42 -13.97 33.09
N LYS A 255 -13.85 -14.39 31.89
CA LYS A 255 -12.96 -14.77 30.80
C LYS A 255 -12.11 -13.58 30.33
N ALA A 256 -12.70 -12.39 30.21
CA ALA A 256 -11.98 -11.17 29.86
C ALA A 256 -10.92 -10.79 30.92
N ILE A 257 -11.27 -10.88 32.21
CA ILE A 257 -10.33 -10.59 33.31
C ILE A 257 -9.19 -11.62 33.36
N LEU A 258 -9.48 -12.91 33.17
CA LEU A 258 -8.44 -13.94 33.11
C LEU A 258 -7.49 -13.73 31.92
N ASN A 259 -8.04 -13.30 30.78
CA ASN A 259 -7.24 -12.98 29.60
C ASN A 259 -6.31 -11.77 29.88
N TYR A 260 -6.82 -10.73 30.53
CA TYR A 260 -6.01 -9.63 31.04
C TYR A 260 -4.91 -10.11 31.99
N GLN A 261 -5.25 -10.94 32.98
CA GLN A 261 -4.29 -11.47 33.96
C GLN A 261 -3.13 -12.22 33.31
N TYR A 262 -3.42 -12.98 32.24
CA TYR A 262 -2.43 -13.73 31.49
C TYR A 262 -1.46 -12.83 30.72
N TYR A 263 -1.96 -11.78 30.07
CA TYR A 263 -1.14 -10.90 29.21
C TYR A 263 -0.60 -9.64 29.92
N ARG A 264 -1.00 -9.40 31.18
CA ARG A 264 -0.64 -8.19 31.93
C ARG A 264 0.87 -7.96 32.02
N THR A 265 1.69 -8.99 32.21
CA THR A 265 3.16 -8.83 32.28
C THR A 265 3.75 -8.40 30.95
N THR A 266 3.18 -8.86 29.84
CA THR A 266 3.56 -8.43 28.49
C THR A 266 3.15 -6.98 28.25
N VAL A 267 1.90 -6.62 28.56
CA VAL A 267 1.41 -5.23 28.42
C VAL A 267 2.17 -4.28 29.34
N ALA A 268 2.48 -4.68 30.58
CA ALA A 268 3.26 -3.87 31.51
C ALA A 268 4.72 -3.71 31.06
N LYS A 269 5.32 -4.72 30.43
CA LYS A 269 6.66 -4.59 29.81
C LYS A 269 6.64 -3.59 28.64
N ILE A 270 5.61 -3.67 27.78
CA ILE A 270 5.43 -2.74 26.66
C ILE A 270 5.20 -1.32 27.17
N SER A 271 4.31 -1.13 28.13
CA SER A 271 4.05 0.18 28.73
C SER A 271 5.26 0.72 29.52
N SER A 272 6.07 -0.14 30.16
CA SER A 272 7.33 0.31 30.80
C SER A 272 8.41 0.74 29.80
N LEU A 273 8.34 0.27 28.54
CA LEU A 273 9.17 0.80 27.46
C LEU A 273 8.67 2.19 27.02
N ASN A 274 7.36 2.46 27.12
CA ASN A 274 6.75 3.75 26.77
C ASN A 274 6.84 4.81 27.88
N VAL A 275 6.84 4.44 29.17
CA VAL A 275 6.76 5.38 30.32
C VAL A 275 8.13 5.93 30.77
N SER A 276 9.25 5.48 30.21
CA SER A 276 10.60 5.94 30.63
C SER A 276 10.97 7.38 30.21
N GLU A 277 10.08 8.10 29.51
CA GLU A 277 10.37 9.45 28.99
C GLU A 277 9.89 10.64 29.85
N TYR A 278 9.00 10.48 30.84
CA TYR A 278 8.35 11.65 31.48
C TYR A 278 8.11 11.50 33.00
N ASP A 279 9.12 11.80 33.84
CA ASP A 279 9.02 12.62 35.08
C ASP A 279 10.25 12.49 36.02
N ALA A 280 11.22 13.44 35.85
CA ALA A 280 12.18 14.03 36.80
C ALA A 280 13.12 13.14 37.68
N PRO A 281 14.11 13.73 38.40
CA PRO A 281 15.16 14.69 38.05
C PRO A 281 16.56 14.05 38.14
N SER A 282 17.49 14.48 37.28
CA SER A 282 18.95 14.22 37.32
C SER A 282 19.44 12.78 37.60
N THR A 283 20.25 12.25 36.69
CA THR A 283 20.98 10.96 36.76
C THR A 283 20.16 9.69 36.47
N THR A 284 19.73 9.56 35.21
CA THR A 284 19.40 8.27 34.57
C THR A 284 20.47 7.88 33.56
N TRP A 285 20.92 6.64 33.65
CA TRP A 285 21.58 5.92 32.57
C TRP A 285 20.62 5.86 31.37
N LYS A 286 21.02 6.49 30.26
CA LYS A 286 20.31 6.45 28.98
C LYS A 286 20.68 5.18 28.23
N MET A 287 19.73 4.28 27.98
CA MET A 287 19.66 3.69 26.64
C MET A 287 18.78 4.60 25.80
N LYS A 288 19.41 5.34 24.89
CA LYS A 288 18.70 6.17 23.92
C LYS A 288 17.99 5.25 22.93
N PHE A 289 16.67 5.21 22.98
CA PHE A 289 15.87 4.96 21.78
C PHE A 289 15.58 6.32 21.16
N SER A 290 16.32 6.67 20.11
CA SER A 290 15.93 7.80 19.25
C SER A 290 14.73 7.36 18.41
N GLY A 291 13.60 8.04 18.54
CA GLY A 291 12.38 7.81 17.75
C GLY A 291 12.51 8.17 16.26
N ASP A 292 13.47 7.58 15.55
CA ASP A 292 13.72 7.86 14.12
C ASP A 292 14.03 6.58 13.32
N ASP A 293 13.41 5.45 13.66
CA ASP A 293 13.52 4.18 12.89
C ASP A 293 12.75 4.22 11.54
N ARG A 294 12.60 5.42 10.93
CA ARG A 294 12.22 5.59 9.53
C ARG A 294 13.39 5.41 8.54
N ASP A 295 14.62 5.30 9.05
CA ASP A 295 15.85 5.58 8.29
C ASP A 295 16.73 4.36 7.95
N LEU A 296 16.14 3.27 7.45
CA LEU A 296 16.94 2.19 6.86
C LEU A 296 17.43 2.55 5.45
N ILE A 297 16.55 3.12 4.59
CA ILE A 297 16.93 3.74 3.32
C ILE A 297 16.07 4.99 3.06
N ALA A 298 16.67 6.19 2.91
CA ALA A 298 15.95 7.45 2.63
C ALA A 298 16.36 8.07 1.28
N ILE A 299 15.43 8.72 0.57
CA ILE A 299 15.70 9.34 -0.75
C ILE A 299 15.37 10.81 -0.77
N LYS A 300 16.40 11.63 -1.03
CA LYS A 300 16.28 13.08 -1.10
C LYS A 300 16.68 13.58 -2.48
N ALA A 301 15.87 14.48 -3.05
CA ALA A 301 16.15 15.07 -4.36
C ALA A 301 16.96 16.36 -4.20
N TYR A 302 17.98 16.55 -5.03
CA TYR A 302 18.81 17.76 -5.08
C TYR A 302 18.81 18.35 -6.49
N ILE A 303 18.23 19.53 -6.65
CA ILE A 303 18.22 20.26 -7.93
C ILE A 303 19.38 21.25 -7.93
N ARG A 304 20.40 21.00 -8.76
CA ARG A 304 21.56 21.91 -8.80
C ARG A 304 21.23 23.26 -9.45
N PRO A 305 22.01 24.31 -9.18
CA PRO A 305 21.98 25.54 -9.96
C PRO A 305 22.22 25.30 -11.45
N GLN A 306 21.65 26.15 -12.30
CA GLN A 306 21.86 26.08 -13.75
C GLN A 306 23.31 26.43 -14.10
N GLY A 307 23.97 25.55 -14.85
CA GLY A 307 25.38 25.67 -15.23
C GLY A 307 25.60 26.72 -16.31
N ASN A 308 26.84 27.22 -16.42
CA ASN A 308 27.19 28.24 -17.41
C ASN A 308 27.00 27.77 -18.85
N ARG A 309 27.26 26.48 -19.13
CA ARG A 309 27.03 25.89 -20.46
C ARG A 309 25.55 25.95 -20.85
N GLU A 310 24.65 25.58 -19.94
CA GLU A 310 23.20 25.59 -20.17
C GLU A 310 22.67 27.01 -20.37
N LYS A 311 23.22 27.98 -19.63
CA LYS A 311 22.91 29.41 -19.82
C LYS A 311 23.36 29.92 -21.20
N LEU A 312 24.55 29.51 -21.65
CA LEU A 312 25.10 29.85 -22.96
C LEU A 312 24.34 29.19 -24.12
N GLU A 313 23.86 27.97 -23.92
CA GLU A 313 23.03 27.21 -24.87
C GLU A 313 21.57 27.71 -24.94
N GLY A 314 21.19 28.67 -24.08
CA GLY A 314 19.84 29.25 -24.06
C GLY A 314 18.77 28.35 -23.44
N SER A 315 19.17 27.35 -22.66
CA SER A 315 18.24 26.43 -22.01
C SER A 315 17.42 27.11 -20.92
N ARG A 316 16.15 26.70 -20.81
CA ARG A 316 15.22 27.23 -19.80
C ARG A 316 15.19 26.33 -18.57
N VAL A 317 15.05 26.94 -17.40
CA VAL A 317 14.77 26.20 -16.16
C VAL A 317 13.37 25.61 -16.27
N CYS A 318 13.28 24.28 -16.23
CA CYS A 318 12.03 23.53 -16.36
C CYS A 318 11.56 22.92 -15.03
N THR A 319 12.32 23.10 -13.95
CA THR A 319 12.02 22.58 -12.61
C THR A 319 11.54 23.71 -11.69
N SER A 320 10.54 23.43 -10.86
CA SER A 320 10.03 24.34 -9.82
C SER A 320 9.74 23.53 -8.55
N VAL A 321 10.07 24.09 -7.38
CA VAL A 321 9.82 23.46 -6.07
C VAL A 321 8.79 24.31 -5.34
N LEU A 322 7.78 23.66 -4.77
CA LEU A 322 6.80 24.34 -3.92
C LEU A 322 7.41 24.57 -2.53
N PRO A 323 7.41 25.80 -2.00
CA PRO A 323 7.91 26.05 -0.65
C PRO A 323 7.15 25.22 0.39
N ASN A 324 7.88 24.52 1.28
CA ASN A 324 7.36 23.67 2.35
C ASN A 324 6.59 22.40 1.92
N ASP A 325 6.60 22.05 0.63
CA ASP A 325 6.07 20.77 0.14
C ASP A 325 7.26 20.00 -0.47
N PRO A 326 7.52 18.73 -0.11
CA PRO A 326 8.62 17.96 -0.68
C PRO A 326 8.32 17.52 -2.13
N GLN A 327 7.87 18.46 -2.96
CA GLN A 327 7.37 18.24 -4.30
C GLN A 327 8.10 19.09 -5.36
N VAL A 328 8.64 18.43 -6.38
CA VAL A 328 9.25 19.04 -7.57
C VAL A 328 8.27 18.97 -8.74
N THR A 329 7.94 20.12 -9.34
CA THR A 329 7.19 20.21 -10.59
C THR A 329 8.13 20.43 -11.77
N ILE A 330 8.03 19.59 -12.79
CA ILE A 330 8.86 19.65 -14.01
C ILE A 330 7.97 19.88 -15.23
N GLY A 331 8.27 20.90 -16.04
CA GLY A 331 7.56 21.19 -17.29
C GLY A 331 6.19 21.87 -17.13
N GLY A 332 5.80 22.24 -15.90
CA GLY A 332 4.57 23.00 -15.60
C GLY A 332 3.29 22.17 -15.40
N ASP A 333 3.31 20.87 -15.69
CA ASP A 333 2.14 19.97 -15.62
C ASP A 333 2.38 18.70 -14.78
N ARG A 334 3.62 18.42 -14.35
CA ARG A 334 4.00 17.15 -13.71
C ARG A 334 4.74 17.37 -12.40
N SER A 335 4.13 16.96 -11.28
CA SER A 335 4.70 17.08 -9.93
C SER A 335 5.13 15.73 -9.33
N PHE A 336 6.20 15.73 -8.54
CA PHE A 336 6.86 14.56 -7.95
C PHE A 336 7.18 14.77 -6.48
N THR A 337 6.76 13.86 -5.61
CA THR A 337 7.00 13.94 -4.16
C THR A 337 8.18 13.06 -3.74
N TYR A 338 9.07 13.56 -2.90
CA TYR A 338 10.24 12.87 -2.31
C TYR A 338 10.17 12.94 -0.76
N ASP A 339 11.11 12.31 -0.04
CA ASP A 339 11.20 12.50 1.42
C ASP A 339 11.60 13.95 1.76
N HIS A 340 12.50 14.51 0.96
CA HIS A 340 12.89 15.92 1.00
C HIS A 340 13.37 16.39 -0.38
N VAL A 341 13.16 17.66 -0.68
CA VAL A 341 13.58 18.29 -1.93
C VAL A 341 14.44 19.51 -1.61
N PHE A 342 15.65 19.51 -2.12
CA PHE A 342 16.55 20.65 -2.12
C PHE A 342 16.43 21.39 -3.44
N ASP A 343 16.12 22.67 -3.36
CA ASP A 343 15.97 23.55 -4.51
C ASP A 343 17.34 24.05 -5.02
N MET A 344 17.30 24.87 -6.07
CA MET A 344 18.50 25.44 -6.69
C MET A 344 19.24 26.45 -5.79
N GLN A 345 18.64 26.91 -4.70
CA GLN A 345 19.22 27.89 -3.79
C GLN A 345 19.83 27.22 -2.55
N THR A 346 19.57 25.92 -2.36
CA THR A 346 20.06 25.17 -1.21
C THR A 346 21.58 25.05 -1.25
N GLU A 347 22.23 25.46 -0.16
CA GLU A 347 23.68 25.34 0.02
C GLU A 347 24.09 23.95 0.54
N GLN A 348 25.36 23.59 0.30
CA GLN A 348 25.91 22.27 0.64
C GLN A 348 25.90 21.97 2.16
N HIS A 349 26.03 23.00 3.00
CA HIS A 349 25.97 22.81 4.46
C HIS A 349 24.57 22.35 4.91
N VAL A 350 23.50 22.92 4.34
CA VAL A 350 22.11 22.55 4.62
C VAL A 350 21.85 21.11 4.19
N VAL A 351 22.37 20.69 3.03
CA VAL A 351 22.25 19.30 2.55
C VAL A 351 22.93 18.33 3.54
N TYR A 352 24.09 18.70 4.08
CA TYR A 352 24.81 17.88 5.05
C TYR A 352 24.08 17.78 6.41
N GLU A 353 23.71 18.91 7.02
CA GLU A 353 23.04 18.98 8.33
C GLU A 353 21.70 18.25 8.31
N SER A 354 20.91 18.44 7.24
CA SER A 354 19.59 17.83 7.14
C SER A 354 19.60 16.32 6.87
N CYS A 355 20.69 15.73 6.36
CA CYS A 355 20.67 14.33 5.88
C CYS A 355 21.81 13.45 6.37
N VAL A 356 23.02 13.99 6.54
CA VAL A 356 24.23 13.19 6.73
C VAL A 356 24.76 13.28 8.16
N GLU A 357 24.47 14.38 8.86
CA GLU A 357 24.94 14.60 10.24
C GLU A 357 24.56 13.45 11.18
N LYS A 358 23.30 13.01 11.16
CA LYS A 358 22.79 11.88 11.96
C LYS A 358 23.46 10.54 11.61
N LEU A 359 23.90 10.37 10.36
CA LEU A 359 24.58 9.14 9.94
C LEU A 359 25.99 9.06 10.52
N VAL A 360 26.70 10.21 10.60
CA VAL A 360 28.00 10.28 11.28
C VAL A 360 27.85 9.97 12.76
N ASP A 361 26.80 10.48 13.40
CA ASP A 361 26.51 10.21 14.82
C ASP A 361 26.29 8.72 15.08
N GLY A 362 25.55 8.04 14.20
CA GLY A 362 25.31 6.60 14.27
C GLY A 362 26.59 5.74 14.18
N LEU A 363 27.68 6.23 13.59
CA LEU A 363 28.95 5.50 13.56
C LEU A 363 29.54 5.30 14.97
N PHE A 364 29.37 6.29 15.85
CA PHE A 364 29.83 6.22 17.25
C PHE A 364 28.93 5.34 18.13
N GLU A 365 27.79 4.91 17.58
CA GLU A 365 26.89 3.90 18.15
C GLU A 365 27.17 2.50 17.60
N GLY A 366 28.06 2.36 16.60
CA GLY A 366 28.45 1.09 15.99
C GLY A 366 27.63 0.69 14.75
N PHE A 367 26.80 1.57 14.20
CA PHE A 367 26.05 1.31 12.97
C PHE A 367 26.89 1.63 11.73
N ASN A 368 26.81 0.79 10.69
CA ASN A 368 27.33 1.19 9.38
C ASN A 368 26.41 2.23 8.73
N ALA A 369 26.99 3.05 7.87
CA ALA A 369 26.25 4.04 7.11
C ALA A 369 26.71 4.07 5.64
N THR A 370 25.81 4.47 4.74
CA THR A 370 26.13 4.67 3.33
C THR A 370 25.42 5.90 2.78
N VAL A 371 26.12 6.78 2.07
CA VAL A 371 25.52 7.87 1.28
C VAL A 371 25.87 7.68 -0.18
N LEU A 372 24.86 7.57 -1.06
CA LEU A 372 25.06 7.46 -2.51
C LEU A 372 24.47 8.66 -3.27
N ALA A 373 25.29 9.29 -4.11
CA ALA A 373 24.83 10.31 -5.05
C ALA A 373 24.50 9.67 -6.41
N TYR A 374 23.27 9.86 -6.89
CA TYR A 374 22.77 9.27 -8.13
C TYR A 374 22.14 10.31 -9.05
N GLY A 375 22.26 10.14 -10.37
CA GLY A 375 21.67 11.05 -11.36
C GLY A 375 22.44 11.08 -12.68
N GLN A 376 21.91 11.80 -13.66
CA GLN A 376 22.53 11.93 -15.00
C GLN A 376 23.94 12.54 -14.97
N THR A 377 24.69 12.37 -16.04
CA THR A 377 25.97 13.08 -16.21
C THR A 377 25.77 14.59 -16.14
N GLY A 378 26.63 15.27 -15.38
CA GLY A 378 26.54 16.71 -15.15
C GLY A 378 25.41 17.15 -14.20
N SER A 379 24.75 16.25 -13.46
CA SER A 379 23.69 16.62 -12.50
C SER A 379 24.18 17.15 -11.15
N GLY A 380 25.48 17.05 -10.85
CA GLY A 380 26.08 17.57 -9.61
C GLY A 380 26.55 16.51 -8.60
N LYS A 381 26.48 15.20 -8.89
CA LYS A 381 26.89 14.11 -7.98
C LYS A 381 28.25 14.33 -7.29
N THR A 382 29.29 14.52 -8.10
CA THR A 382 30.68 14.71 -7.64
C THR A 382 30.85 16.00 -6.81
N HIS A 383 30.08 17.05 -7.14
CA HIS A 383 30.03 18.29 -6.35
C HIS A 383 29.35 18.05 -5.00
N THR A 384 28.19 17.38 -4.99
CA THR A 384 27.48 16.99 -3.76
C THR A 384 28.36 16.15 -2.84
N MET A 385 29.06 15.14 -3.37
CA MET A 385 29.95 14.29 -2.56
C MET A 385 31.26 14.99 -2.16
N GLY A 386 31.74 15.96 -2.94
CA GLY A 386 33.01 16.63 -2.69
C GLY A 386 34.24 15.80 -3.11
N THR A 387 34.09 14.96 -4.13
CA THR A 387 35.14 14.08 -4.67
C THR A 387 35.96 14.73 -5.79
N ALA A 388 35.54 15.89 -6.32
CA ALA A 388 36.32 16.67 -7.27
C ALA A 388 37.06 17.79 -6.53
N PHE A 389 38.39 17.74 -6.56
CA PHE A 389 39.25 18.84 -6.12
C PHE A 389 39.76 19.61 -7.33
N ASP A 390 39.17 20.79 -7.58
CA ASP A 390 39.77 21.77 -8.48
C ASP A 390 40.65 22.72 -7.65
N ALA A 391 41.96 22.68 -7.91
CA ALA A 391 42.97 23.49 -7.21
C ALA A 391 42.74 25.00 -7.38
N ALA A 392 41.93 25.42 -8.36
CA ALA A 392 41.61 26.82 -8.62
C ALA A 392 40.37 27.37 -7.87
N VAL A 393 39.51 26.50 -7.31
CA VAL A 393 38.16 26.90 -6.80
C VAL A 393 37.97 26.68 -5.30
N THR A 394 38.73 25.78 -4.66
CA THR A 394 38.52 25.33 -3.27
C THR A 394 39.15 26.24 -2.20
N GLN A 395 38.81 27.53 -2.17
CA GLN A 395 39.19 28.44 -1.07
C GLN A 395 38.02 28.86 -0.16
N LYS A 396 36.77 28.49 -0.48
CA LYS A 396 35.60 28.83 0.36
C LYS A 396 35.03 27.58 1.04
N GLU A 397 34.92 27.62 2.38
CA GLU A 397 34.29 26.55 3.18
C GLU A 397 32.84 26.24 2.78
N GLN A 398 32.16 27.20 2.12
CA GLN A 398 30.78 27.07 1.65
C GLN A 398 30.62 26.03 0.53
N ASP A 399 31.67 25.78 -0.26
CA ASP A 399 31.61 24.89 -1.43
C ASP A 399 31.96 23.42 -1.09
N LEU A 400 32.32 23.14 0.17
CA LEU A 400 32.66 21.78 0.61
C LEU A 400 31.44 20.85 0.53
N GLY A 401 31.60 19.70 -0.14
CA GLY A 401 30.60 18.65 -0.23
C GLY A 401 30.51 17.77 1.01
N VAL A 402 29.83 16.62 0.87
CA VAL A 402 29.51 15.70 1.97
C VAL A 402 30.75 15.07 2.62
N ILE A 403 31.71 14.56 1.85
CA ILE A 403 32.87 13.82 2.40
C ILE A 403 33.76 14.71 3.26
N PRO A 404 34.19 15.91 2.81
CA PRO A 404 35.01 16.79 3.65
C PRO A 404 34.33 17.19 4.97
N ARG A 405 33.02 17.45 4.93
CA ARG A 405 32.22 17.78 6.13
C ARG A 405 32.10 16.60 7.07
N ALA A 406 31.91 15.40 6.55
CA ALA A 406 31.87 14.18 7.35
C ALA A 406 33.19 13.92 8.06
N ILE A 407 34.33 14.06 7.37
CA ILE A 407 35.67 13.95 7.98
C ILE A 407 35.81 14.94 9.13
N GLN A 408 35.46 16.21 8.90
CA GLN A 408 35.52 17.25 9.95
C GLN A 408 34.63 16.89 11.15
N HIS A 409 33.41 16.43 10.89
CA HIS A 409 32.48 16.03 11.94
C HIS A 409 33.01 14.84 12.74
N THR A 410 33.52 13.79 12.08
CA THR A 410 34.08 12.61 12.76
C THR A 410 35.19 12.98 13.73
N PHE A 411 36.19 13.77 13.30
CA PHE A 411 37.30 14.15 14.19
C PHE A 411 36.89 15.12 15.31
N ARG A 412 35.91 15.99 15.05
CA ARG A 412 35.29 16.82 16.10
C ARG A 412 34.62 15.94 17.16
N LYS A 413 33.79 14.98 16.74
CA LYS A 413 33.07 14.05 17.63
C LYS A 413 34.01 13.15 18.43
N ILE A 414 35.12 12.69 17.83
CA ILE A 414 36.19 11.96 18.56
C ILE A 414 36.72 12.80 19.72
N THR A 415 37.00 14.09 19.48
CA THR A 415 37.51 15.02 20.49
C THR A 415 36.49 15.25 21.60
N GLU A 416 35.22 15.45 21.24
CA GLU A 416 34.11 15.59 22.19
C GLU A 416 33.94 14.34 23.06
N CYS A 417 33.94 13.14 22.48
CA CYS A 417 33.82 11.87 23.20
C CYS A 417 34.98 11.67 24.20
N LYS A 418 36.22 11.99 23.80
CA LYS A 418 37.38 11.93 24.70
C LYS A 418 37.24 12.91 25.87
N THR A 419 36.84 14.14 25.58
CA THR A 419 36.67 15.19 26.60
C THR A 419 35.56 14.83 27.58
N GLN A 420 34.41 14.35 27.11
CA GLN A 420 33.29 13.92 27.94
C GLN A 420 33.65 12.75 28.86
N ALA A 421 34.43 11.78 28.38
CA ALA A 421 34.90 10.67 29.21
C ALA A 421 35.81 11.15 30.34
N ILE A 422 36.72 12.10 30.05
CA ILE A 422 37.61 12.72 31.04
C ILE A 422 36.79 13.50 32.09
N GLU A 423 35.81 14.29 31.65
CA GLU A 423 34.91 15.04 32.55
C GLU A 423 34.08 14.13 33.46
N GLN A 424 33.71 12.94 32.98
CA GLN A 424 32.97 11.93 33.73
C GLN A 424 33.86 11.03 34.60
N GLY A 425 35.19 11.24 34.60
CA GLY A 425 36.14 10.41 35.35
C GLY A 425 36.32 8.99 34.81
N LEU A 426 35.90 8.73 33.57
CA LEU A 426 36.03 7.45 32.88
C LEU A 426 37.38 7.37 32.12
N LEU A 427 37.80 6.15 31.78
CA LEU A 427 38.98 5.93 30.95
C LEU A 427 38.74 6.54 29.55
N GLU A 428 39.74 7.26 29.04
CA GLU A 428 39.66 7.87 27.71
C GLU A 428 39.41 6.79 26.63
N PRO A 429 38.37 6.92 25.79
CA PRO A 429 38.10 5.99 24.72
C PRO A 429 39.20 6.02 23.65
N ALA A 430 39.63 4.84 23.21
CA ALA A 430 40.59 4.70 22.12
C ALA A 430 39.85 4.64 20.79
N PHE A 431 40.36 5.38 19.80
CA PHE A 431 39.82 5.42 18.45
C PHE A 431 40.89 5.05 17.44
N GLU A 432 40.54 4.18 16.50
CA GLU A 432 41.34 3.84 15.32
C GLU A 432 40.51 4.20 14.09
N VAL A 433 41.00 5.18 13.32
CA VAL A 433 40.36 5.64 12.09
C VAL A 433 41.24 5.25 10.91
N SER A 434 40.62 4.66 9.89
CA SER A 434 41.31 4.34 8.64
C SER A 434 40.40 4.57 7.45
N VAL A 435 41.00 4.83 6.30
CA VAL A 435 40.28 5.15 5.07
C VAL A 435 40.73 4.28 3.91
N GLN A 436 39.80 4.05 3.00
CA GLN A 436 40.00 3.33 1.75
C GLN A 436 39.34 4.14 0.63
N PHE A 437 39.96 4.18 -0.56
CA PHE A 437 39.36 4.86 -1.70
C PHE A 437 39.51 4.03 -2.97
N VAL A 438 38.39 3.61 -3.54
CA VAL A 438 38.36 2.75 -4.73
C VAL A 438 37.54 3.36 -5.84
N GLU A 439 37.89 3.01 -7.07
CA GLU A 439 37.19 3.36 -8.29
C GLU A 439 36.77 2.07 -9.01
N LEU A 440 35.50 1.97 -9.38
CA LEU A 440 35.01 0.93 -10.28
C LEU A 440 34.91 1.51 -11.69
N TYR A 441 35.79 1.05 -12.56
CA TYR A 441 35.91 1.51 -13.93
C TYR A 441 35.89 0.32 -14.91
N ASN A 442 34.97 0.34 -15.88
CA ASN A 442 34.81 -0.73 -16.87
C ASN A 442 34.71 -2.14 -16.24
N ASP A 443 33.95 -2.24 -15.14
CA ASP A 443 33.81 -3.45 -14.32
C ASP A 443 35.12 -3.95 -13.68
N ASP A 444 36.16 -3.12 -13.55
CA ASP A 444 37.38 -3.41 -12.78
C ASP A 444 37.53 -2.48 -11.58
N VAL A 445 37.98 -3.03 -10.45
CA VAL A 445 38.20 -2.29 -9.21
C VAL A 445 39.63 -1.78 -9.20
N LEU A 446 39.79 -0.47 -9.08
CA LEU A 446 41.06 0.24 -9.00
C LEU A 446 41.21 0.85 -7.61
N ASP A 447 42.40 0.73 -7.04
CA ASP A 447 42.75 1.41 -5.79
C ASP A 447 43.25 2.83 -6.11
N LEU A 448 42.59 3.84 -5.56
CA LEU A 448 42.95 5.26 -5.75
C LEU A 448 44.01 5.74 -4.77
N LEU A 449 44.33 4.95 -3.74
CA LEU A 449 45.36 5.27 -2.75
C LEU A 449 46.72 4.69 -3.14
N SER A 450 46.75 3.55 -3.85
CA SER A 450 47.99 2.90 -4.28
C SER A 450 48.77 3.73 -5.32
N ASP A 451 50.09 3.82 -5.14
CA ASP A 451 51.01 4.40 -6.12
C ASP A 451 51.31 3.45 -7.29
N ASP A 452 51.08 2.13 -7.12
CA ASP A 452 51.29 1.11 -8.15
C ASP A 452 49.97 0.57 -8.71
N ARG A 453 49.60 1.11 -9.88
CA ARG A 453 48.36 0.74 -10.59
C ARG A 453 48.42 -0.61 -11.31
N SER A 454 49.59 -1.24 -11.40
CA SER A 454 49.75 -2.54 -12.07
C SER A 454 49.17 -3.70 -11.25
N MET A 455 49.03 -3.52 -9.93
CA MET A 455 48.43 -4.48 -9.00
C MET A 455 46.90 -4.49 -9.01
N SER A 456 46.25 -3.60 -9.77
CA SER A 456 44.77 -3.49 -9.84
C SER A 456 44.07 -4.78 -10.30
N SER A 457 44.73 -5.57 -11.16
CA SER A 457 44.24 -6.89 -11.62
C SER A 457 44.18 -7.97 -10.52
N SER A 458 44.72 -7.70 -9.33
CA SER A 458 44.71 -8.62 -8.19
C SER A 458 43.61 -8.35 -7.16
N ILE A 459 42.88 -7.23 -7.28
CA ILE A 459 41.86 -6.84 -6.32
C ILE A 459 40.64 -7.78 -6.44
N ARG A 460 40.28 -8.44 -5.33
CA ARG A 460 39.17 -9.41 -5.28
C ARG A 460 38.15 -9.02 -4.22
N ILE A 461 36.87 -9.11 -4.60
CA ILE A 461 35.73 -8.95 -3.71
C ILE A 461 35.43 -10.31 -3.06
N HIS A 462 35.64 -10.40 -1.75
CA HIS A 462 35.39 -11.58 -0.94
C HIS A 462 34.26 -11.32 0.08
N GLU A 463 33.63 -12.38 0.55
CA GLU A 463 32.59 -12.37 1.58
C GLU A 463 33.15 -13.14 2.77
N ASP A 464 33.24 -12.50 3.93
CA ASP A 464 33.82 -13.11 5.13
C ASP A 464 32.85 -14.15 5.76
N SER A 465 33.31 -14.87 6.79
CA SER A 465 32.49 -15.88 7.47
C SER A 465 31.25 -15.32 8.19
N ARG A 466 31.13 -13.99 8.31
CA ARG A 466 29.98 -13.27 8.87
C ARG A 466 29.07 -12.69 7.78
N GLY A 467 29.39 -12.89 6.51
CA GLY A 467 28.62 -12.37 5.37
C GLY A 467 28.97 -10.94 4.96
N GLU A 468 30.03 -10.35 5.53
CA GLU A 468 30.46 -8.97 5.22
C GLU A 468 31.37 -8.94 3.99
N ILE A 469 31.21 -7.91 3.16
CA ILE A 469 32.04 -7.74 1.96
C ILE A 469 33.39 -7.13 2.33
N VAL A 470 34.46 -7.80 1.92
CA VAL A 470 35.86 -7.39 2.15
C VAL A 470 36.63 -7.36 0.83
N LEU A 471 37.39 -6.28 0.65
CA LEU A 471 38.26 -6.08 -0.50
C LEU A 471 39.68 -6.55 -0.19
N HIS A 472 40.12 -7.62 -0.85
CA HIS A 472 41.51 -8.07 -0.76
C HIS A 472 42.37 -7.36 -1.82
N GLY A 473 43.55 -6.89 -1.41
CA GLY A 473 44.52 -6.24 -2.29
C GLY A 473 44.34 -4.73 -2.43
N VAL A 474 43.46 -4.11 -1.64
CA VAL A 474 43.30 -2.65 -1.58
C VAL A 474 44.01 -2.10 -0.35
N GLU A 475 44.70 -0.98 -0.52
CA GLU A 475 45.40 -0.26 0.54
C GLU A 475 44.39 0.42 1.49
N GLN A 476 44.59 0.20 2.80
CA GLN A 476 43.85 0.86 3.87
C GLN A 476 44.81 1.74 4.66
N ARG A 477 44.60 3.06 4.64
CA ARG A 477 45.49 4.02 5.30
C ARG A 477 44.94 4.42 6.65
N SER A 478 45.74 4.24 7.71
CA SER A 478 45.42 4.76 9.04
C SER A 478 45.56 6.28 9.06
N VAL A 479 44.61 6.98 9.68
CA VAL A 479 44.58 8.43 9.77
C VAL A 479 44.41 8.88 11.21
N PHE A 480 45.07 9.99 11.57
CA PHE A 480 45.14 10.47 12.95
C PHE A 480 44.50 11.84 13.15
N ASP A 481 44.31 12.59 12.07
CA ASP A 481 43.71 13.92 12.11
C ASP A 481 42.94 14.25 10.82
N MET A 482 42.15 15.32 10.90
CA MET A 482 41.33 15.83 9.80
C MET A 482 42.19 16.23 8.58
N HIS A 483 43.36 16.84 8.79
CA HIS A 483 44.17 17.40 7.72
C HIS A 483 44.79 16.30 6.84
N GLY A 484 45.43 15.31 7.46
CA GLY A 484 46.00 14.15 6.78
C GLY A 484 44.93 13.34 6.06
N THR A 485 43.74 13.20 6.64
CA THR A 485 42.60 12.56 5.96
C THR A 485 42.15 13.35 4.72
N MET A 486 42.10 14.69 4.83
CA MET A 486 41.74 15.56 3.71
C MET A 486 42.78 15.49 2.57
N ASP A 487 44.06 15.36 2.90
CA ASP A 487 45.13 15.23 1.90
C ASP A 487 45.09 13.87 1.19
N ILE A 488 44.74 12.79 1.90
CA ILE A 488 44.48 11.48 1.27
C ILE A 488 43.31 11.57 0.29
N LEU A 489 42.20 12.23 0.68
CA LEU A 489 41.06 12.46 -0.20
C LEU A 489 41.46 13.26 -1.44
N LYS A 490 42.21 14.35 -1.28
CA LYS A 490 42.73 15.17 -2.40
C LYS A 490 43.60 14.34 -3.33
N ASN A 491 44.56 13.59 -2.79
CA ASN A 491 45.48 12.78 -3.60
C ASN A 491 44.73 11.66 -4.35
N GLY A 492 43.78 10.99 -3.71
CA GLY A 492 42.93 10.00 -4.38
C GLY A 492 42.04 10.60 -5.45
N ALA A 493 41.49 11.80 -5.22
CA ALA A 493 40.74 12.55 -6.22
C ALA A 493 41.62 12.95 -7.42
N LEU A 494 42.85 13.42 -7.16
CA LEU A 494 43.83 13.69 -8.22
C LEU A 494 44.18 12.41 -8.98
N ASN A 495 44.34 11.26 -8.31
CA ASN A 495 44.60 9.98 -8.97
C ASN A 495 43.46 9.58 -9.90
N ARG A 496 42.21 9.78 -9.48
CA ARG A 496 41.01 9.61 -10.31
C ARG A 496 41.04 10.54 -11.53
N THR A 497 41.44 11.80 -11.36
CA THR A 497 41.58 12.76 -12.48
C THR A 497 42.77 12.47 -13.40
N VAL A 498 43.93 12.07 -12.89
CA VAL A 498 45.13 11.78 -13.71
C VAL A 498 44.89 10.57 -14.61
N ALA A 499 44.14 9.55 -14.14
CA ALA A 499 43.67 8.45 -14.99
C ALA A 499 42.92 8.96 -16.24
N SER A 500 42.17 10.06 -16.10
CA SER A 500 41.35 10.65 -17.17
C SER A 500 42.14 11.44 -18.23
N THR A 501 43.41 11.76 -17.99
CA THR A 501 44.21 12.59 -18.93
C THR A 501 44.68 11.86 -20.19
N ASN A 502 44.46 10.54 -20.31
CA ASN A 502 44.77 9.80 -21.54
C ASN A 502 43.65 9.83 -22.61
N MET A 503 42.41 10.26 -22.29
CA MET A 503 41.37 10.67 -23.26
C MET A 503 40.05 11.08 -22.57
N ASN A 504 39.86 12.39 -22.35
CA ASN A 504 38.63 13.11 -21.97
C ASN A 504 38.03 12.96 -20.55
N GLU A 505 37.31 14.03 -20.16
CA GLU A 505 36.52 14.31 -18.94
C GLU A 505 35.70 13.10 -18.42
N GLN A 506 36.20 12.44 -17.37
CA GLN A 506 35.81 11.06 -16.97
C GLN A 506 35.23 10.92 -15.56
N SER A 507 35.08 12.00 -14.76
CA SER A 507 34.45 11.89 -13.43
C SER A 507 33.00 11.39 -13.48
N SER A 508 32.36 11.45 -14.66
CA SER A 508 31.01 10.95 -14.89
C SER A 508 30.93 9.47 -15.28
N ARG A 509 32.06 8.77 -15.44
CA ARG A 509 32.13 7.45 -16.10
C ARG A 509 32.68 6.31 -15.25
N SER A 510 33.01 6.60 -14.00
CA SER A 510 33.42 5.60 -13.01
C SER A 510 32.66 5.82 -11.72
N HIS A 511 32.41 4.74 -10.99
CA HIS A 511 31.85 4.83 -9.64
C HIS A 511 33.01 4.95 -8.66
N ALA A 512 32.99 5.93 -7.77
CA ALA A 512 34.01 6.07 -6.73
C ALA A 512 33.40 5.82 -5.35
N ILE A 513 34.11 5.05 -4.52
CA ILE A 513 33.68 4.71 -3.16
C ILE A 513 34.81 5.08 -2.20
N PHE A 514 34.59 6.12 -1.41
CA PHE A 514 35.46 6.46 -0.28
C PHE A 514 34.85 5.85 0.98
N THR A 515 35.63 5.05 1.70
CA THR A 515 35.18 4.36 2.91
C THR A 515 35.95 4.87 4.11
N LEU A 516 35.24 5.26 5.17
CA LEU A 516 35.81 5.56 6.47
C LEU A 516 35.50 4.41 7.44
N HIS A 517 36.53 3.84 8.03
CA HIS A 517 36.43 2.83 9.06
C HIS A 517 36.69 3.47 10.42
N LEU A 518 35.74 3.32 11.35
CA LEU A 518 35.85 3.78 12.72
C LEU A 518 35.83 2.57 13.64
N ARG A 519 36.89 2.39 14.43
CA ARG A 519 36.90 1.45 15.55
C ARG A 519 37.04 2.24 16.83
N GLN A 520 36.17 1.96 17.78
CA GLN A 520 36.12 2.61 19.08
C GLN A 520 36.20 1.55 20.17
N GLN A 521 37.10 1.75 21.12
CA GLN A 521 37.18 0.96 22.34
C GLN A 521 36.88 1.86 23.52
N ARG A 522 35.86 1.52 24.30
CA ARG A 522 35.43 2.31 25.47
C ARG A 522 35.00 1.41 26.62
N VAL A 523 34.89 2.00 27.82
CA VAL A 523 34.38 1.28 29.00
C VAL A 523 32.88 1.04 28.82
N ALA A 524 32.47 -0.22 28.97
CA ALA A 524 31.07 -0.62 28.92
C ALA A 524 30.34 -0.07 30.14
N VAL A 525 29.19 0.52 29.88
CA VAL A 525 28.31 1.10 30.88
C VAL A 525 27.36 0.00 31.36
N ASN A 526 27.62 -0.59 32.53
CA ASN A 526 26.73 -1.58 33.12
C ASN A 526 25.55 -0.89 33.83
N PRO A 527 24.30 -1.34 33.62
CA PRO A 527 23.14 -0.81 34.34
C PRO A 527 23.28 -1.02 35.85
N LEU A 528 22.89 -0.02 36.65
CA LEU A 528 22.73 -0.18 38.10
C LEU A 528 21.53 -1.10 38.40
N ASP A 529 21.70 -2.09 39.28
CA ASP A 529 20.60 -2.93 39.77
C ASP A 529 19.61 -2.07 40.62
N GLU A 530 18.35 -2.50 40.75
CA GLU A 530 17.22 -1.83 41.45
C GLU A 530 17.49 -1.40 42.92
N SER A 531 18.64 -1.76 43.48
CA SER A 531 19.08 -1.47 44.85
C SER A 531 20.12 -0.35 44.94
N GLY A 532 20.58 0.21 43.82
CA GLY A 532 21.49 1.38 43.80
C GLY A 532 22.95 1.07 44.15
N GLU A 533 23.34 -0.20 44.31
CA GLU A 533 24.74 -0.59 44.52
C GLU A 533 25.38 -1.05 43.19
N GLN A 534 26.52 -0.45 42.84
CA GLN A 534 27.38 -0.97 41.77
C GLN A 534 27.88 -2.36 42.19
N LYS A 535 27.68 -3.38 41.34
CA LYS A 535 28.46 -4.63 41.47
C LYS A 535 29.94 -4.25 41.37
N ALA A 536 30.64 -4.33 42.49
CA ALA A 536 32.10 -4.25 42.52
C ALA A 536 32.66 -5.50 41.82
N GLY A 537 32.83 -5.42 40.50
CA GLY A 537 33.37 -6.51 39.69
C GLY A 537 33.53 -6.12 38.22
N GLU A 538 34.79 -5.82 37.85
CA GLU A 538 35.37 -5.71 36.50
C GLU A 538 34.89 -4.57 35.58
N LEU A 539 35.84 -3.70 35.20
CA LEU A 539 35.71 -2.74 34.09
C LEU A 539 35.62 -3.52 32.78
N GLU A 540 34.41 -3.79 32.31
CA GLU A 540 34.19 -4.44 31.02
C GLU A 540 34.45 -3.43 29.88
N MET A 541 35.21 -3.82 28.86
CA MET A 541 35.53 -2.94 27.72
C MET A 541 34.74 -3.40 26.48
N GLU A 542 34.04 -2.48 25.84
CA GLU A 542 33.34 -2.74 24.58
C GLU A 542 34.14 -2.21 23.38
N MET A 543 34.05 -2.94 22.27
CA MET A 543 34.67 -2.58 20.99
C MET A 543 33.59 -2.44 19.91
N LEU A 544 33.41 -1.21 19.42
CA LEU A 544 32.50 -0.88 18.33
C LEU A 544 33.29 -0.72 17.03
N CYS A 545 32.78 -1.28 15.94
CA CYS A 545 33.37 -1.16 14.61
C CYS A 545 32.27 -0.74 13.63
N ALA A 546 32.48 0.37 12.92
CA ALA A 546 31.54 0.90 11.95
C ALA A 546 32.25 1.29 10.64
N LYS A 547 31.54 1.13 9.51
CA LYS A 547 31.96 1.54 8.17
C LYS A 547 31.05 2.66 7.66
N PHE A 548 31.62 3.73 7.11
CA PHE A 548 30.88 4.74 6.37
C PHE A 548 31.29 4.75 4.90
N HIS A 549 30.40 4.33 4.02
CA HIS A 549 30.60 4.40 2.56
C HIS A 549 30.06 5.71 1.97
N PHE A 550 30.92 6.42 1.25
CA PHE A 550 30.57 7.59 0.46
C PHE A 550 30.70 7.26 -1.02
N VAL A 551 29.56 7.13 -1.69
CA VAL A 551 29.46 6.56 -3.05
C VAL A 551 29.10 7.67 -4.04
N ASP A 552 30.03 7.97 -4.94
CA ASP A 552 29.84 8.88 -6.08
C ASP A 552 29.64 8.04 -7.35
N LEU A 553 28.38 7.82 -7.73
CA LEU A 553 28.06 6.96 -8.87
C LEU A 553 28.36 7.65 -10.20
N ALA A 554 28.66 6.85 -11.24
CA ALA A 554 28.70 7.32 -12.62
C ALA A 554 27.33 7.84 -13.08
N GLY A 555 27.32 8.64 -14.15
CA GLY A 555 26.11 9.20 -14.72
C GLY A 555 25.26 8.17 -15.47
N SER A 556 23.94 8.34 -15.42
CA SER A 556 23.00 7.56 -16.23
C SER A 556 22.76 8.21 -17.60
N GLU A 557 23.74 8.19 -18.50
CA GLU A 557 23.59 8.71 -19.87
C GLU A 557 23.04 7.70 -20.89
N ARG A 558 22.27 8.20 -21.87
CA ARG A 558 21.83 7.41 -23.02
C ARG A 558 22.84 7.48 -24.17
N MET A 559 23.24 6.32 -24.65
CA MET A 559 24.21 6.15 -25.75
C MET A 559 23.84 6.91 -27.05
N LYS A 560 22.53 7.01 -27.36
CA LYS A 560 22.04 7.76 -28.53
C LYS A 560 22.33 9.26 -28.48
N ARG A 561 22.54 9.84 -27.29
CA ARG A 561 22.78 11.28 -27.09
C ARG A 561 24.28 11.60 -27.07
N THR A 562 25.12 10.66 -26.64
CA THR A 562 26.58 10.88 -26.50
C THR A 562 27.35 10.70 -27.80
N GLY A 563 26.75 10.05 -28.82
CA GLY A 563 27.41 9.80 -30.11
C GLY A 563 28.68 8.95 -29.99
N ALA A 564 28.85 8.24 -28.87
CA ALA A 564 30.06 7.50 -28.54
C ALA A 564 30.23 6.26 -29.43
N THR A 565 31.43 6.08 -29.98
CA THR A 565 31.83 4.91 -30.80
C THR A 565 33.08 4.24 -30.22
N GLY A 566 33.33 2.97 -30.56
CA GLY A 566 34.52 2.23 -30.12
C GLY A 566 34.54 1.95 -28.61
N ASP A 567 35.70 2.13 -27.96
CA ASP A 567 35.88 1.83 -26.52
C ASP A 567 35.05 2.75 -25.62
N ARG A 568 34.73 3.96 -26.08
CA ARG A 568 33.81 4.89 -25.40
C ARG A 568 32.37 4.37 -25.36
N ALA A 569 31.97 3.54 -26.33
CA ALA A 569 30.69 2.87 -26.31
C ALA A 569 30.70 1.70 -25.32
N LYS A 570 31.78 0.90 -25.25
CA LYS A 570 31.94 -0.18 -24.26
C LYS A 570 31.91 0.34 -22.83
N GLU A 571 32.61 1.45 -22.56
CA GLU A 571 32.58 2.17 -21.28
C GLU A 571 31.15 2.59 -20.91
N GLY A 572 30.43 3.23 -21.85
CA GLY A 572 29.03 3.63 -21.66
C GLY A 572 28.08 2.45 -21.45
N ILE A 573 28.36 1.26 -22.02
CA ILE A 573 27.62 0.02 -21.76
C ILE A 573 27.88 -0.43 -20.32
N SER A 574 29.14 -0.54 -19.91
CA SER A 574 29.53 -1.02 -18.57
C SER A 574 28.89 -0.20 -17.44
N ILE A 575 28.92 1.14 -17.56
CA ILE A 575 28.25 2.05 -16.62
C ILE A 575 26.75 1.77 -16.53
N ASN A 576 26.10 1.63 -17.68
CA ASN A 576 24.67 1.39 -17.74
C ASN A 576 24.28 0.00 -17.22
N VAL A 577 25.13 -1.02 -17.41
CA VAL A 577 24.95 -2.36 -16.84
C VAL A 577 25.04 -2.30 -15.32
N GLY A 578 26.04 -1.65 -14.75
CA GLY A 578 26.18 -1.49 -13.29
C GLY A 578 24.99 -0.73 -12.68
N LEU A 579 24.55 0.36 -13.30
CA LEU A 579 23.38 1.13 -12.84
C LEU A 579 22.04 0.40 -13.04
N LEU A 580 21.93 -0.47 -14.06
CA LEU A 580 20.77 -1.33 -14.27
C LEU A 580 20.72 -2.44 -13.22
N ALA A 581 21.85 -3.11 -12.97
CA ALA A 581 21.97 -4.11 -11.91
C ALA A 581 21.64 -3.52 -10.54
N LEU A 582 22.11 -2.30 -10.25
CA LEU A 582 21.71 -1.56 -9.04
C LEU A 582 20.19 -1.36 -8.97
N GLY A 583 19.57 -0.94 -10.08
CA GLY A 583 18.11 -0.82 -10.17
C GLY A 583 17.37 -2.15 -9.98
N ASN A 584 17.92 -3.26 -10.49
CA ASN A 584 17.34 -4.60 -10.34
C ASN A 584 17.48 -5.14 -8.92
N VAL A 585 18.63 -4.95 -8.26
CA VAL A 585 18.86 -5.30 -6.85
C VAL A 585 17.90 -4.55 -5.96
N ILE A 586 17.77 -3.24 -6.19
CA ILE A 586 16.78 -2.40 -5.56
C ILE A 586 15.38 -3.01 -5.79
N ALA A 587 14.93 -3.19 -7.03
CA ALA A 587 13.58 -3.68 -7.33
C ALA A 587 13.31 -5.08 -6.75
N ALA A 588 14.30 -5.96 -6.76
CA ALA A 588 14.23 -7.30 -6.17
C ALA A 588 14.10 -7.21 -4.65
N LEU A 589 14.81 -6.29 -4.00
CA LEU A 589 14.63 -6.05 -2.57
C LEU A 589 13.21 -5.57 -2.24
N GLY A 590 12.54 -4.83 -3.13
CA GLY A 590 11.17 -4.33 -2.91
C GLY A 590 10.04 -5.31 -3.15
N GLY A 591 10.30 -6.61 -3.27
CA GLY A 591 9.23 -7.59 -3.15
C GLY A 591 8.14 -7.55 -4.23
N ALA A 592 8.48 -7.20 -5.49
CA ALA A 592 7.49 -7.13 -6.57
C ALA A 592 6.61 -8.39 -6.75
N ASN A 593 7.02 -9.55 -6.22
CA ASN A 593 6.31 -10.83 -6.29
C ASN A 593 6.06 -11.52 -4.92
N GLY A 594 6.11 -10.81 -3.78
CA GLY A 594 5.67 -11.34 -2.47
C GLY A 594 6.49 -12.49 -1.84
N LYS A 595 7.50 -13.06 -2.54
CA LYS A 595 8.57 -13.91 -1.97
C LYS A 595 9.82 -13.80 -2.83
N VAL A 596 10.82 -13.05 -2.37
CA VAL A 596 12.10 -12.91 -3.07
C VAL A 596 13.08 -13.93 -2.50
N SER A 597 13.32 -15.04 -3.22
CA SER A 597 14.26 -16.07 -2.76
C SER A 597 15.73 -15.71 -2.99
N HIS A 598 16.02 -14.79 -3.91
CA HIS A 598 17.38 -14.39 -4.27
C HIS A 598 17.43 -12.95 -4.80
N VAL A 599 18.23 -12.09 -4.16
CA VAL A 599 18.54 -10.74 -4.65
C VAL A 599 19.82 -10.78 -5.50
N PRO A 600 19.82 -10.26 -6.74
CA PRO A 600 20.92 -10.46 -7.68
C PRO A 600 22.10 -9.50 -7.45
N TYR A 601 22.65 -9.45 -6.23
CA TYR A 601 23.83 -8.60 -5.93
C TYR A 601 25.04 -8.92 -6.82
N ARG A 602 25.11 -10.15 -7.34
CA ARG A 602 26.21 -10.66 -8.16
C ARG A 602 26.20 -10.20 -9.62
N ASP A 603 25.13 -9.55 -10.08
CA ASP A 603 24.98 -9.11 -11.48
C ASP A 603 25.98 -8.02 -11.88
N SER A 604 26.56 -7.30 -10.91
CA SER A 604 27.64 -6.34 -11.16
C SER A 604 28.60 -6.25 -9.97
N LYS A 605 29.87 -5.89 -10.20
CA LYS A 605 30.79 -5.61 -9.08
C LYS A 605 30.30 -4.44 -8.22
N LEU A 606 29.61 -3.46 -8.79
CA LEU A 606 29.00 -2.35 -8.05
C LEU A 606 28.00 -2.83 -7.00
N THR A 607 27.05 -3.67 -7.40
CA THR A 607 26.04 -4.21 -6.49
C THR A 607 26.61 -5.18 -5.46
N ARG A 608 27.73 -5.86 -5.77
CA ARG A 608 28.47 -6.65 -4.78
C ARG A 608 29.17 -5.78 -3.74
N LEU A 609 29.75 -4.64 -4.15
CA LEU A 609 30.38 -3.69 -3.22
C LEU A 609 29.36 -3.01 -2.32
N LEU A 610 28.15 -2.79 -2.81
CA LEU A 610 27.05 -2.15 -2.08
C LEU A 610 26.09 -3.15 -1.41
N GLN A 611 26.44 -4.44 -1.38
CA GLN A 611 25.58 -5.48 -0.81
C GLN A 611 25.30 -5.22 0.68
N ASP A 612 26.33 -4.85 1.45
CA ASP A 612 26.18 -4.50 2.87
C ASP A 612 25.35 -3.21 3.06
N SER A 613 25.43 -2.30 2.08
CA SER A 613 24.71 -1.02 2.07
C SER A 613 23.23 -1.15 1.70
N LEU A 614 22.86 -2.11 0.87
CA LEU A 614 21.51 -2.26 0.31
C LEU A 614 20.93 -3.56 0.86
N GLY A 615 20.15 -3.49 1.94
CA GLY A 615 19.52 -4.65 2.57
C GLY A 615 20.33 -5.35 3.66
N GLY A 616 21.52 -4.83 4.02
CA GLY A 616 22.36 -5.30 5.13
C GLY A 616 22.28 -4.42 6.39
N ASN A 617 23.25 -4.57 7.31
CA ASN A 617 23.38 -3.79 8.55
C ASN A 617 23.97 -2.40 8.29
N SER A 618 23.29 -1.56 7.50
CA SER A 618 23.73 -0.19 7.15
C SER A 618 22.54 0.77 7.06
N ARG A 619 22.67 1.97 7.63
CA ARG A 619 21.76 3.10 7.39
C ARG A 619 22.13 3.79 6.08
N THR A 620 21.26 3.73 5.07
CA THR A 620 21.61 4.15 3.71
C THR A 620 20.81 5.36 3.23
N LEU A 621 21.49 6.36 2.67
CA LEU A 621 20.88 7.57 2.13
C LEU A 621 21.19 7.69 0.64
N MET A 622 20.17 7.93 -0.17
CA MET A 622 20.33 8.25 -1.58
C MET A 622 20.00 9.71 -1.88
N ILE A 623 20.96 10.42 -2.49
CA ILE A 623 20.81 11.79 -2.95
C ILE A 623 20.66 11.79 -4.48
N ALA A 624 19.43 11.96 -4.94
CA ALA A 624 19.09 12.01 -6.36
C ALA A 624 19.35 13.43 -6.92
N CYS A 625 20.46 13.60 -7.63
CA CYS A 625 20.91 14.86 -8.22
C CYS A 625 20.30 15.08 -9.61
N CYS A 626 19.68 16.24 -9.82
CA CYS A 626 18.92 16.60 -11.03
C CYS A 626 19.43 17.91 -11.67
N SER A 627 19.41 17.97 -13.01
CA SER A 627 19.60 19.22 -13.76
C SER A 627 18.29 20.02 -13.80
N PRO A 628 18.33 21.37 -13.67
CA PRO A 628 17.14 22.21 -13.83
C PRO A 628 16.78 22.45 -15.31
N SER A 629 17.64 22.06 -16.25
CA SER A 629 17.58 22.44 -17.66
C SER A 629 16.56 21.65 -18.48
N ASP A 630 15.82 22.33 -19.37
CA ASP A 630 14.88 21.71 -20.32
C ASP A 630 15.56 20.78 -21.34
N SER A 631 16.83 21.02 -21.67
CA SER A 631 17.67 20.14 -22.50
C SER A 631 17.80 18.72 -21.96
N ASP A 632 17.65 18.57 -20.65
CA ASP A 632 17.82 17.31 -19.92
C ASP A 632 16.47 16.74 -19.43
N PHE A 633 15.35 17.35 -19.81
CA PHE A 633 14.00 16.96 -19.39
C PHE A 633 13.70 15.46 -19.58
N GLY A 634 14.20 14.85 -20.66
CA GLY A 634 14.04 13.42 -20.93
C GLY A 634 14.79 12.51 -19.94
N GLU A 635 15.94 12.95 -19.44
CA GLU A 635 16.76 12.22 -18.46
C GLU A 635 16.19 12.38 -17.05
N VAL A 636 15.76 13.59 -16.67
CA VAL A 636 15.11 13.86 -15.39
C VAL A 636 13.79 13.09 -15.26
N ASN A 637 12.99 12.99 -16.32
CA ASN A 637 11.78 12.14 -16.32
C ASN A 637 12.09 10.65 -16.16
N HIS A 638 13.21 10.17 -16.70
CA HIS A 638 13.61 8.77 -16.57
C HIS A 638 14.13 8.46 -15.17
N LEU A 639 14.88 9.38 -14.58
CA LEU A 639 15.32 9.35 -13.20
C LEU A 639 14.12 9.28 -12.25
N LYS A 640 13.05 10.03 -12.52
CA LYS A 640 11.78 9.96 -11.78
C LYS A 640 11.17 8.55 -11.77
N PHE A 641 11.07 7.87 -12.92
CA PHE A 641 10.50 6.51 -12.94
C PHE A 641 11.34 5.53 -12.12
N LYS A 642 12.67 5.64 -12.19
CA LYS A 642 13.59 4.81 -11.41
C LYS A 642 13.51 5.09 -9.91
N VAL A 643 13.51 6.37 -9.53
CA VAL A 643 13.43 6.78 -8.11
C VAL A 643 12.04 6.49 -7.53
N LYS A 644 10.96 6.62 -8.30
CA LYS A 644 9.62 6.21 -7.88
C LYS A 644 9.52 4.71 -7.63
N ALA A 645 9.96 3.90 -8.60
CA ALA A 645 9.98 2.44 -8.44
C ALA A 645 10.84 2.03 -7.24
N LEU A 646 11.95 2.72 -7.02
CA LEU A 646 12.82 2.54 -5.86
C LEU A 646 12.13 2.99 -4.55
N ASN A 647 11.41 4.11 -4.48
CA ASN A 647 10.67 4.50 -3.26
C ASN A 647 9.58 3.49 -2.89
N GLU A 648 8.80 3.03 -3.88
CA GLU A 648 7.76 2.01 -3.67
C GLU A 648 8.37 0.70 -3.15
N THR A 649 9.53 0.34 -3.68
CA THR A 649 10.35 -0.80 -3.28
C THR A 649 10.89 -0.64 -1.85
N LEU A 650 11.39 0.54 -1.48
CA LEU A 650 11.92 0.82 -0.15
C LEU A 650 10.84 0.78 0.93
N ASP A 651 9.62 1.21 0.62
CA ASP A 651 8.49 1.11 1.54
C ASP A 651 8.07 -0.34 1.82
N ILE A 652 8.23 -1.22 0.83
CA ILE A 652 8.03 -2.67 0.99
C ILE A 652 9.15 -3.27 1.85
N LEU A 653 10.41 -2.94 1.57
CA LEU A 653 11.58 -3.36 2.36
C LEU A 653 11.55 -2.90 3.82
N ARG A 654 11.10 -1.66 4.07
CA ARG A 654 10.91 -1.12 5.42
C ARG A 654 9.95 -2.01 6.20
N THR A 655 8.89 -2.49 5.53
CA THR A 655 7.88 -3.35 6.14
C THR A 655 8.42 -4.77 6.38
N GLU A 656 9.13 -5.36 5.40
CA GLU A 656 9.69 -6.71 5.53
C GLU A 656 10.87 -6.79 6.51
N ASN A 657 11.73 -5.76 6.62
CA ASN A 657 12.83 -5.76 7.60
C ASN A 657 12.33 -5.64 9.03
N ILE A 658 11.25 -4.88 9.27
CA ILE A 658 10.57 -4.85 10.57
C ILE A 658 10.06 -6.26 10.91
N ASP A 659 9.48 -6.97 9.93
CA ASP A 659 8.97 -8.34 10.09
C ASP A 659 10.11 -9.39 10.26
N LEU A 660 11.23 -9.26 9.54
CA LEU A 660 12.40 -10.14 9.66
C LEU A 660 13.15 -9.95 10.98
N LYS A 661 13.31 -8.70 11.46
CA LYS A 661 13.87 -8.42 12.79
C LYS A 661 12.97 -8.93 13.89
N ALA A 662 11.65 -8.73 13.79
CA ALA A 662 10.68 -9.33 14.71
C ALA A 662 10.78 -10.87 14.72
N LYS A 663 10.97 -11.50 13.55
CA LYS A 663 11.17 -12.96 13.41
C LYS A 663 12.53 -13.45 13.95
N GLN A 664 13.60 -12.67 13.81
CA GLN A 664 14.92 -12.99 14.38
C GLN A 664 14.93 -12.85 15.90
N GLU A 665 14.25 -11.86 16.46
CA GLU A 665 14.07 -11.77 17.91
C GLU A 665 13.17 -12.91 18.43
N LEU A 666 12.13 -13.28 17.68
CA LEU A 666 11.33 -14.48 17.96
C LEU A 666 12.13 -15.79 17.87
N SER A 667 13.12 -15.90 16.98
CA SER A 667 13.97 -17.10 16.87
C SER A 667 15.05 -17.14 17.96
N ALA A 668 15.58 -15.98 18.38
CA ALA A 668 16.41 -15.88 19.57
C ALA A 668 15.63 -16.32 20.82
N ILE A 669 14.36 -15.91 20.94
CA ILE A 669 13.45 -16.35 22.02
C ILE A 669 13.14 -17.86 21.92
N SER A 670 13.03 -18.42 20.71
CA SER A 670 12.79 -19.87 20.51
C SER A 670 14.01 -20.72 20.87
N SER A 671 15.23 -20.22 20.62
CA SER A 671 16.49 -20.90 20.96
C SER A 671 16.73 -21.00 22.48
N ILE A 672 16.21 -20.04 23.25
CA ILE A 672 16.22 -20.05 24.73
C ILE A 672 15.21 -21.08 25.29
N SER A 673 14.24 -21.53 24.47
CA SER A 673 13.06 -22.28 24.91
C SER A 673 13.06 -23.75 24.50
N SER A 674 14.21 -24.34 24.13
CA SER A 674 14.34 -25.76 23.76
C SER A 674 14.15 -26.75 24.91
N SER A 675 13.32 -26.42 25.90
CA SER A 675 12.85 -27.30 26.96
C SER A 675 11.31 -27.38 26.96
N GLY A 676 10.76 -27.99 25.91
CA GLY A 676 9.51 -28.74 25.95
C GLY A 676 8.18 -27.99 25.79
N ALA A 677 7.61 -28.02 24.59
CA ALA A 677 6.17 -28.23 24.30
C ALA A 677 5.91 -28.10 22.78
N VAL A 678 5.82 -29.24 22.07
CA VAL A 678 5.74 -29.29 20.59
C VAL A 678 4.30 -29.06 20.06
N GLY A 679 3.30 -28.85 20.93
CA GLY A 679 1.89 -28.70 20.53
C GLY A 679 1.37 -27.26 20.35
N GLU A 680 2.00 -26.26 20.96
CA GLU A 680 1.48 -24.87 21.05
C GLU A 680 1.95 -23.94 19.91
N ILE A 681 2.91 -24.38 19.09
CA ILE A 681 3.55 -23.55 18.05
C ILE A 681 2.66 -23.38 16.81
N ASP A 682 1.83 -24.38 16.48
CA ASP A 682 0.97 -24.36 15.27
C ASP A 682 -0.19 -23.36 15.38
N ALA A 683 -0.75 -23.16 16.57
CA ALA A 683 -1.84 -22.21 16.81
C ALA A 683 -1.37 -20.75 16.73
N VAL A 684 -0.18 -20.48 17.27
CA VAL A 684 0.49 -19.17 17.21
C VAL A 684 0.93 -18.84 15.78
N GLN A 685 1.47 -19.81 15.03
CA GLN A 685 1.78 -19.62 13.61
C GLN A 685 0.53 -19.36 12.74
N SER A 686 -0.61 -19.99 13.05
CA SER A 686 -1.86 -19.77 12.30
C SER A 686 -2.52 -18.41 12.56
N THR A 687 -2.41 -17.91 13.79
CA THR A 687 -2.96 -16.61 14.18
C THR A 687 -2.08 -15.47 13.68
N PHE A 688 -0.76 -15.65 13.71
CA PHE A 688 0.19 -14.69 13.16
C PHE A 688 0.10 -14.56 11.63
N ARG A 689 -0.14 -15.66 10.89
CA ARG A 689 -0.44 -15.62 9.45
C ARG A 689 -1.70 -14.81 9.13
N LYS A 690 -2.74 -14.92 9.95
CA LYS A 690 -3.99 -14.17 9.76
C LYS A 690 -3.82 -12.68 10.05
N TYR A 691 -3.02 -12.32 11.06
CA TYR A 691 -2.68 -10.92 11.31
C TYR A 691 -1.84 -10.30 10.17
N LEU A 692 -0.93 -11.07 9.56
CA LEU A 692 -0.17 -10.64 8.39
C LEU A 692 -1.08 -10.39 7.16
N GLU A 693 -2.03 -11.30 6.88
CA GLU A 693 -3.01 -11.12 5.80
C GLU A 693 -3.91 -9.88 6.02
N GLU A 694 -4.25 -9.57 7.27
CA GLU A 694 -5.13 -8.43 7.61
C GLU A 694 -4.37 -7.09 7.59
N LEU A 695 -3.07 -7.10 7.90
CA LEU A 695 -2.14 -5.99 7.70
C LEU A 695 -1.94 -5.67 6.21
N GLU A 696 -1.76 -6.67 5.35
CA GLU A 696 -1.67 -6.49 3.90
C GLU A 696 -2.97 -5.92 3.31
N ARG A 697 -4.12 -6.37 3.82
CA ARG A 697 -5.43 -5.89 3.39
C ARG A 697 -5.69 -4.43 3.79
N THR A 698 -5.33 -4.04 5.02
CA THR A 698 -5.47 -2.65 5.51
C THR A 698 -4.48 -1.70 4.82
N LYS A 699 -3.26 -2.17 4.52
CA LYS A 699 -2.28 -1.42 3.72
C LYS A 699 -2.76 -1.18 2.29
N SER A 700 -3.41 -2.18 1.67
CA SER A 700 -3.99 -2.04 0.32
C SER A 700 -5.12 -1.00 0.27
N LEU A 701 -6.00 -1.00 1.27
CA LEU A 701 -7.08 0.01 1.41
C LEU A 701 -6.53 1.41 1.70
N LEU A 702 -5.42 1.52 2.43
CA LEU A 702 -4.73 2.79 2.68
C LEU A 702 -4.12 3.35 1.39
N TYR A 703 -3.48 2.50 0.57
CA TYR A 703 -2.95 2.90 -0.75
C TYR A 703 -4.06 3.35 -1.70
N GLU A 704 -5.21 2.67 -1.68
CA GLU A 704 -6.38 3.04 -2.49
C GLU A 704 -6.95 4.40 -2.05
N SER A 705 -7.03 4.64 -0.74
CA SER A 705 -7.45 5.92 -0.15
C SER A 705 -6.44 7.05 -0.44
N GLN A 706 -5.14 6.77 -0.40
CA GLN A 706 -4.08 7.73 -0.67
C GLN A 706 -4.01 8.11 -2.15
N SER A 707 -4.17 7.13 -3.06
CA SER A 707 -4.32 7.38 -4.50
C SER A 707 -5.53 8.28 -4.80
N THR A 708 -6.65 8.06 -4.10
CA THR A 708 -7.85 8.88 -4.24
C THR A 708 -7.61 10.31 -3.74
N CYS A 709 -6.88 10.49 -2.63
CA CYS A 709 -6.46 11.80 -2.13
C CYS A 709 -5.52 12.54 -3.10
N ASP A 710 -4.58 11.84 -3.72
CA ASP A 710 -3.66 12.42 -4.71
C ASP A 710 -4.37 12.82 -6.01
N GLN A 711 -5.40 12.06 -6.41
CA GLN A 711 -6.28 12.40 -7.53
C GLN A 711 -7.01 13.72 -7.24
N LEU A 712 -7.62 13.84 -6.06
CA LEU A 712 -8.34 15.04 -5.62
C LEU A 712 -7.42 16.26 -5.48
N ARG A 713 -6.17 16.07 -5.03
CA ARG A 713 -5.15 17.14 -4.98
C ARG A 713 -4.76 17.63 -6.37
N LYS A 714 -4.58 16.72 -7.34
CA LYS A 714 -4.29 17.07 -8.74
C LYS A 714 -5.45 17.81 -9.39
N ASP A 715 -6.68 17.39 -9.14
CA ASP A 715 -7.86 18.07 -9.65
C ASP A 715 -7.97 19.48 -9.05
N ASN A 716 -7.78 19.63 -7.74
CA ASN A 716 -7.81 20.93 -7.07
C ASN A 716 -6.70 21.89 -7.56
N ALA A 717 -5.49 21.37 -7.84
CA ALA A 717 -4.42 22.14 -8.46
C ALA A 717 -4.75 22.57 -9.89
N ARG A 718 -5.42 21.70 -10.66
CA ARG A 718 -5.91 21.98 -12.02
C ARG A 718 -6.96 23.10 -12.02
N TRP A 719 -7.88 23.10 -11.06
CA TRP A 719 -8.87 24.15 -10.87
C TRP A 719 -8.26 25.50 -10.49
N LYS A 720 -7.21 25.51 -9.65
CA LYS A 720 -6.46 26.73 -9.32
C LYS A 720 -5.65 27.28 -10.50
N ALA A 721 -5.05 26.41 -11.32
CA ALA A 721 -4.29 26.82 -12.52
C ALA A 721 -5.19 27.46 -13.60
N LEU A 722 -6.43 26.99 -13.76
CA LEU A 722 -7.42 27.64 -14.64
C LEU A 722 -7.83 29.03 -14.13
N GLY A 723 -7.82 29.25 -12.80
CA GLY A 723 -8.13 30.54 -12.18
C GLY A 723 -7.03 31.60 -12.35
N ALA A 724 -5.76 31.19 -12.45
CA ALA A 724 -4.62 32.10 -12.47
C ALA A 724 -4.29 32.71 -13.87
N SER A 725 -4.87 32.17 -14.95
CA SER A 725 -4.59 32.61 -16.33
C SER A 725 -5.39 33.86 -16.78
N ARG A 726 -6.27 34.39 -15.93
CA ARG A 726 -6.99 35.66 -16.18
C ARG A 726 -6.54 36.71 -15.17
N GLY A 727 -5.76 37.67 -15.67
CA GLY A 727 -4.93 38.58 -14.90
C GLY A 727 -5.62 39.50 -13.88
N ALA A 728 -4.76 40.04 -13.03
CA ALA A 728 -5.02 40.95 -11.92
C ALA A 728 -5.73 42.26 -12.33
N GLY A 729 -6.73 42.65 -11.54
CA GLY A 729 -7.29 44.00 -11.53
C GLY A 729 -8.70 44.06 -10.96
N GLY A 730 -8.84 44.66 -9.76
CA GLY A 730 -10.06 45.33 -9.31
C GLY A 730 -11.15 44.44 -8.70
N ALA A 731 -11.37 44.62 -7.40
CA ALA A 731 -12.58 44.18 -6.72
C ALA A 731 -13.80 44.96 -7.24
N SER A 732 -14.72 44.29 -7.95
CA SER A 732 -16.15 44.62 -8.03
C SER A 732 -16.93 43.53 -8.78
N GLU A 733 -18.01 43.06 -8.17
CA GLU A 733 -19.14 42.26 -8.71
C GLU A 733 -18.89 41.39 -9.96
N PHE A 734 -18.63 40.09 -9.72
CA PHE A 734 -18.51 39.09 -10.78
C PHE A 734 -19.90 38.56 -11.18
N ASN A 735 -20.27 38.80 -12.44
CA ASN A 735 -21.58 38.47 -13.00
C ASN A 735 -21.68 36.98 -13.39
N SER A 736 -22.33 36.17 -12.54
CA SER A 736 -22.52 34.72 -12.69
C SER A 736 -23.17 34.28 -14.00
N GLN A 737 -23.88 35.16 -14.70
CA GLN A 737 -24.56 34.83 -15.95
C GLN A 737 -23.60 34.60 -17.11
N LYS A 738 -22.45 35.30 -17.14
CA LYS A 738 -21.48 35.17 -18.24
C LYS A 738 -20.67 33.86 -18.16
N LEU A 739 -20.53 33.30 -16.96
CA LEU A 739 -19.87 32.02 -16.71
C LEU A 739 -20.75 30.84 -17.16
N ILE A 740 -22.06 30.93 -16.91
CA ILE A 740 -23.04 29.93 -17.35
C ILE A 740 -23.17 29.94 -18.88
N GLU A 741 -23.10 31.12 -19.50
CA GLU A 741 -23.19 31.24 -20.96
C GLU A 741 -21.93 30.70 -21.67
N MET A 742 -20.74 30.90 -21.10
CA MET A 742 -19.50 30.27 -21.58
C MET A 742 -19.49 28.75 -21.36
N ALA A 743 -20.02 28.26 -20.23
CA ALA A 743 -20.14 26.83 -19.96
C ALA A 743 -21.14 26.15 -20.90
N LYS A 744 -22.27 26.80 -21.20
CA LYS A 744 -23.24 26.32 -22.20
C LYS A 744 -22.66 26.28 -23.61
N GLN A 745 -21.88 27.30 -24.00
CA GLN A 745 -21.20 27.30 -25.31
C GLN A 745 -20.16 26.18 -25.44
N GLU A 746 -19.44 25.85 -24.36
CA GLU A 746 -18.43 24.80 -24.39
C GLU A 746 -19.05 23.39 -24.38
N VAL A 747 -20.15 23.17 -23.63
CA VAL A 747 -20.92 21.92 -23.67
C VAL A 747 -21.53 21.69 -25.07
N GLU A 748 -22.02 22.74 -25.71
CA GLU A 748 -22.55 22.67 -27.08
C GLU A 748 -21.44 22.41 -28.12
N LYS A 749 -20.22 22.91 -27.88
CA LYS A 749 -19.04 22.65 -28.71
C LYS A 749 -18.56 21.20 -28.56
N GLN A 750 -18.62 20.66 -27.35
CA GLN A 750 -18.34 19.25 -27.06
C GLN A 750 -19.42 18.31 -27.63
N ARG A 751 -20.69 18.72 -27.57
CA ARG A 751 -21.80 18.01 -28.23
C ARG A 751 -21.60 17.93 -29.74
N LYS A 752 -21.25 19.05 -30.39
CA LYS A 752 -20.93 19.10 -31.84
C LYS A 752 -19.68 18.31 -32.21
N MET A 753 -18.67 18.28 -31.34
CA MET A 753 -17.47 17.47 -31.54
C MET A 753 -17.78 15.96 -31.44
N MET A 754 -18.69 15.58 -30.54
CA MET A 754 -19.17 14.20 -30.39
C MET A 754 -20.09 13.78 -31.56
N GLU A 755 -20.86 14.72 -32.13
CA GLU A 755 -21.65 14.52 -33.34
C GLU A 755 -20.77 14.35 -34.60
N SER A 756 -19.57 14.95 -34.62
CA SER A 756 -18.60 14.83 -35.73
C SER A 756 -17.83 13.50 -35.79
N VAL A 757 -17.98 12.62 -34.79
CA VAL A 757 -17.36 11.28 -34.77
C VAL A 757 -18.30 10.21 -35.34
N ASN A 758 -19.55 10.54 -35.66
CA ASN A 758 -20.54 9.59 -36.19
C ASN A 758 -20.87 9.77 -37.68
N ILE A 759 -19.88 10.07 -38.54
CA ILE A 759 -19.96 9.81 -39.99
C ILE A 759 -18.56 9.42 -40.51
N GLY A 760 -18.37 8.15 -40.84
CA GLY A 760 -17.13 7.61 -41.41
C GLY A 760 -17.28 6.19 -41.94
N GLY A 761 -18.06 6.03 -43.03
CA GLY A 761 -18.28 4.81 -43.80
C GLY A 761 -19.79 4.54 -43.94
N GLU A 762 -20.45 4.68 -45.10
CA GLU A 762 -20.06 4.18 -46.42
C GLU A 762 -20.48 5.10 -47.60
N ASN A 763 -19.52 5.28 -48.51
CA ASN A 763 -19.53 5.38 -49.98
C ASN A 763 -20.71 5.98 -50.81
N VAL A 764 -20.32 7.00 -51.60
CA VAL A 764 -20.62 7.28 -53.03
C VAL A 764 -22.05 7.69 -53.45
N SER A 765 -22.12 8.88 -54.08
CA SER A 765 -23.17 9.40 -55.00
C SER A 765 -24.48 9.90 -54.37
N SER A 766 -24.77 11.21 -54.35
CA SER A 766 -25.56 11.97 -55.38
C SER A 766 -26.96 11.35 -55.59
N GLU A 767 -28.13 11.98 -55.44
CA GLU A 767 -28.60 13.35 -55.73
C GLU A 767 -30.13 13.42 -55.36
N TYR A 768 -30.74 14.62 -55.26
CA TYR A 768 -32.21 14.91 -55.11
C TYR A 768 -32.94 14.46 -53.83
N SER A 769 -34.09 15.00 -53.43
CA SER A 769 -34.70 16.34 -53.36
C SER A 769 -36.02 16.20 -52.58
N SER A 770 -36.27 17.13 -51.66
CA SER A 770 -37.58 17.75 -51.31
C SER A 770 -38.78 16.92 -50.81
N MET A 771 -39.61 17.64 -50.02
CA MET A 771 -41.03 17.43 -49.68
C MET A 771 -41.30 16.49 -48.51
N ALA A 772 -42.20 16.76 -47.57
CA ALA A 772 -43.02 17.92 -47.22
C ALA A 772 -43.78 17.56 -45.92
N GLN A 773 -44.29 18.60 -45.25
CA GLN A 773 -45.57 18.62 -44.50
C GLN A 773 -45.58 17.97 -43.11
N ASP A 774 -45.74 18.78 -42.04
CA ASP A 774 -47.02 19.34 -41.50
C ASP A 774 -47.74 18.23 -40.70
N GLU A 775 -48.22 18.36 -39.47
CA GLU A 775 -48.96 19.41 -38.74
C GLU A 775 -48.94 18.98 -37.25
N ASP A 776 -48.63 19.85 -36.29
CA ASP A 776 -49.54 20.75 -35.54
C ASP A 776 -50.17 20.12 -34.27
N GLY A 777 -50.31 20.94 -33.21
CA GLY A 777 -51.34 20.70 -32.19
C GLY A 777 -50.97 20.65 -30.69
N THR A 778 -50.34 21.70 -30.16
CA THR A 778 -50.64 22.39 -28.87
C THR A 778 -50.93 21.55 -27.59
N SER A 779 -50.15 21.66 -26.50
CA SER A 779 -50.36 22.69 -25.46
C SER A 779 -49.28 22.66 -24.38
N ASN A 780 -48.92 23.86 -23.90
CA ASN A 780 -48.02 24.14 -22.79
C ASN A 780 -48.59 23.67 -21.44
N GLU A 781 -47.86 22.80 -20.75
CA GLU A 781 -47.79 22.77 -19.29
C GLU A 781 -46.31 22.66 -18.88
N ALA A 782 -45.94 23.43 -17.85
CA ALA A 782 -44.57 23.68 -17.42
C ALA A 782 -43.84 22.39 -16.98
N GLU A 783 -42.65 22.15 -17.55
CA GLU A 783 -41.67 21.23 -16.96
C GLU A 783 -40.79 22.01 -15.98
N GLU A 784 -41.11 21.81 -14.70
CA GLU A 784 -40.30 22.13 -13.55
C GLU A 784 -39.09 21.18 -13.55
N ILE A 785 -37.89 21.73 -13.74
CA ILE A 785 -36.62 21.01 -13.65
C ILE A 785 -36.38 20.72 -12.17
N LEU A 786 -36.48 19.45 -11.78
CA LEU A 786 -36.01 18.95 -10.50
C LEU A 786 -34.55 18.51 -10.67
N ASP A 787 -33.69 19.09 -9.83
CA ASP A 787 -32.30 18.67 -9.65
C ASP A 787 -32.28 17.21 -9.12
N GLU A 788 -31.60 16.32 -9.84
CA GLU A 788 -31.30 14.96 -9.40
C GLU A 788 -30.13 15.02 -8.39
N GLU A 789 -30.47 15.04 -7.10
CA GLU A 789 -29.55 14.67 -6.01
C GLU A 789 -29.66 13.16 -5.75
N ASP A 790 -28.50 12.51 -5.64
CA ASP A 790 -28.30 11.06 -5.45
C ASP A 790 -29.13 10.52 -4.27
N LEU A 791 -30.12 9.69 -4.59
CA LEU A 791 -30.90 8.89 -3.65
C LEU A 791 -30.39 7.45 -3.67
N ASP A 792 -29.62 7.07 -2.65
CA ASP A 792 -29.34 5.66 -2.36
C ASP A 792 -30.58 5.04 -1.68
N GLU A 793 -31.48 4.47 -2.48
CA GLU A 793 -32.57 3.61 -2.01
C GLU A 793 -32.06 2.16 -1.87
N ASP A 794 -32.30 1.54 -0.71
CA ASP A 794 -32.17 0.09 -0.52
C ASP A 794 -33.24 -0.62 -1.38
N GLU A 795 -32.94 -0.87 -2.66
CA GLU A 795 -33.81 -1.64 -3.56
C GLU A 795 -33.74 -3.15 -3.27
N GLU A 796 -34.88 -3.74 -2.93
CA GLU A 796 -35.02 -5.18 -2.81
C GLU A 796 -35.07 -5.80 -4.23
N GLU A 797 -33.92 -6.23 -4.75
CA GLU A 797 -33.77 -6.78 -6.12
C GLU A 797 -34.78 -7.88 -6.44
N THR A 798 -35.56 -7.64 -7.49
CA THR A 798 -36.56 -8.56 -8.02
C THR A 798 -35.91 -9.75 -8.76
N ALA A 799 -36.63 -10.86 -8.89
CA ALA A 799 -36.13 -12.05 -9.58
C ALA A 799 -35.79 -11.80 -11.07
N ALA A 800 -36.42 -10.81 -11.70
CA ALA A 800 -36.13 -10.40 -13.07
C ALA A 800 -34.80 -9.62 -13.17
N GLU A 801 -34.53 -8.74 -12.21
CA GLU A 801 -33.26 -7.99 -12.12
C GLU A 801 -32.07 -8.95 -11.92
N LYS A 802 -32.24 -10.01 -11.14
CA LYS A 802 -31.21 -11.06 -10.96
C LYS A 802 -30.94 -11.90 -12.21
N GLU A 803 -31.96 -12.13 -13.04
CA GLU A 803 -31.80 -12.87 -14.31
C GLU A 803 -31.06 -12.02 -15.34
N GLN A 804 -31.34 -10.72 -15.39
CA GLN A 804 -30.68 -9.76 -16.29
C GLN A 804 -29.26 -9.40 -15.85
N GLN A 805 -28.99 -9.36 -14.55
CA GLN A 805 -27.64 -9.19 -14.01
C GLN A 805 -26.74 -10.39 -14.35
N ALA A 806 -27.29 -11.61 -14.31
CA ALA A 806 -26.55 -12.80 -14.73
C ALA A 806 -26.24 -12.82 -16.24
N GLU A 807 -27.13 -12.30 -17.10
CA GLU A 807 -26.85 -12.18 -18.55
C GLU A 807 -25.76 -11.14 -18.86
N THR A 808 -25.74 -10.01 -18.14
CA THR A 808 -24.68 -8.99 -18.30
C THR A 808 -23.33 -9.47 -17.77
N GLU A 809 -23.31 -10.22 -16.67
CA GLU A 809 -22.10 -10.89 -16.18
C GLU A 809 -21.57 -11.94 -17.17
N ALA A 810 -22.46 -12.72 -17.82
CA ALA A 810 -22.06 -13.69 -18.84
C ALA A 810 -21.42 -13.02 -20.07
N LEU A 811 -22.00 -11.93 -20.57
CA LEU A 811 -21.42 -11.16 -21.68
C LEU A 811 -20.07 -10.52 -21.32
N GLN A 812 -19.88 -10.13 -20.05
CA GLN A 812 -18.61 -9.59 -19.56
C GLN A 812 -17.52 -10.67 -19.48
N ILE A 813 -17.88 -11.91 -19.14
CA ILE A 813 -16.97 -13.07 -19.15
C ILE A 813 -16.55 -13.40 -20.59
N ASP A 814 -17.51 -13.50 -21.52
CA ASP A 814 -17.24 -13.77 -22.94
C ASP A 814 -16.33 -12.70 -23.56
N LEU A 815 -16.51 -11.43 -23.17
CA LEU A 815 -15.66 -10.31 -23.61
C LEU A 815 -14.22 -10.44 -23.11
N ASN A 816 -14.04 -10.84 -21.85
CA ASN A 816 -12.72 -11.04 -21.25
C ASN A 816 -11.99 -12.24 -21.89
N GLU A 817 -12.69 -13.33 -22.20
CA GLU A 817 -12.11 -14.50 -22.89
C GLU A 817 -11.59 -14.14 -24.29
N VAL A 818 -12.41 -13.43 -25.08
CA VAL A 818 -11.99 -12.94 -26.41
C VAL A 818 -10.83 -11.95 -26.31
N MET A 819 -10.76 -11.14 -25.25
CA MET A 819 -9.65 -10.20 -25.03
C MET A 819 -8.33 -10.89 -24.68
N ILE A 820 -8.35 -11.93 -23.85
CA ILE A 820 -7.16 -12.73 -23.50
C ILE A 820 -6.66 -13.49 -24.74
N GLU A 821 -7.56 -14.14 -25.48
CA GLU A 821 -7.17 -14.88 -26.69
C GLU A 821 -6.58 -13.94 -27.78
N LEU A 822 -7.11 -12.72 -27.89
CA LEU A 822 -6.60 -11.70 -28.78
C LEU A 822 -5.18 -11.25 -28.40
N ASP A 823 -4.92 -10.98 -27.11
CA ASP A 823 -3.58 -10.57 -26.64
C ASP A 823 -2.53 -11.67 -26.87
N ILE A 824 -2.87 -12.93 -26.57
CA ILE A 824 -1.97 -14.08 -26.79
C ILE A 824 -1.63 -14.23 -28.28
N LYS A 825 -2.64 -14.17 -29.17
CA LYS A 825 -2.41 -14.32 -30.61
C LYS A 825 -1.68 -13.14 -31.22
N GLU A 826 -1.92 -11.90 -30.75
CA GLU A 826 -1.17 -10.72 -31.17
C GLU A 826 0.31 -10.82 -30.77
N LYS A 827 0.60 -11.26 -29.54
CA LYS A 827 1.98 -11.51 -29.09
C LYS A 827 2.68 -12.61 -29.89
N LEU A 828 1.98 -13.68 -30.25
CA LEU A 828 2.54 -14.77 -31.05
C LEU A 828 2.86 -14.31 -32.49
N ILE A 829 2.01 -13.48 -33.08
CA ILE A 829 2.28 -12.84 -34.39
C ILE A 829 3.54 -11.96 -34.30
N ASP A 830 3.67 -11.18 -33.22
CA ASP A 830 4.80 -10.30 -32.98
C ASP A 830 6.14 -11.06 -32.88
N GLN A 831 6.12 -12.23 -32.24
CA GLN A 831 7.29 -13.12 -32.17
C GLN A 831 7.64 -13.71 -33.53
N LEU A 832 6.65 -14.22 -34.27
CA LEU A 832 6.85 -14.74 -35.63
C LEU A 832 7.41 -13.64 -36.56
N GLU A 833 6.97 -12.39 -36.40
CA GLU A 833 7.52 -11.25 -37.15
C GLU A 833 8.97 -10.92 -36.81
N ARG A 834 9.37 -11.04 -35.54
CA ARG A 834 10.77 -10.83 -35.14
C ARG A 834 11.67 -11.96 -35.65
N ALA A 835 11.22 -13.20 -35.54
CA ALA A 835 11.94 -14.37 -36.06
C ALA A 835 12.12 -14.28 -37.58
N GLU A 836 11.10 -13.82 -38.31
CA GLU A 836 11.18 -13.58 -39.75
C GLU A 836 12.22 -12.51 -40.10
N ARG A 837 12.24 -11.38 -39.39
CA ARG A 837 13.25 -10.31 -39.60
C ARG A 837 14.68 -10.82 -39.35
N GLN A 838 14.87 -11.62 -38.31
CA GLN A 838 16.18 -12.21 -37.99
C GLN A 838 16.62 -13.19 -39.07
N ASN A 839 15.74 -14.11 -39.49
CA ASN A 839 16.02 -15.05 -40.58
C ASN A 839 16.32 -14.34 -41.90
N GLN A 840 15.64 -13.22 -42.19
CA GLN A 840 15.91 -12.42 -43.37
C GLN A 840 17.29 -11.75 -43.32
N GLN A 841 17.67 -11.17 -42.18
CA GLN A 841 19.02 -10.58 -42.00
C GLN A 841 20.13 -11.63 -42.14
N ILE A 842 19.92 -12.81 -41.56
CA ILE A 842 20.86 -13.94 -41.68
C ILE A 842 21.02 -14.32 -43.15
N ARG A 843 19.91 -14.47 -43.89
CA ARG A 843 19.92 -14.77 -45.32
C ARG A 843 20.65 -13.71 -46.15
N GLU A 844 20.37 -12.42 -45.93
CA GLU A 844 21.07 -11.32 -46.64
C GLU A 844 22.58 -11.34 -46.37
N THR A 845 22.99 -11.66 -45.13
CA THR A 845 24.39 -11.78 -44.75
C THR A 845 25.07 -12.95 -45.48
N TYR A 846 24.40 -14.10 -45.59
CA TYR A 846 24.89 -15.23 -46.36
C TYR A 846 25.00 -14.92 -47.86
N GLU A 847 23.98 -14.32 -48.46
CA GLU A 847 23.97 -13.96 -49.88
C GLU A 847 25.06 -12.93 -50.22
N ASN A 848 25.31 -11.96 -49.32
CA ASN A 848 26.38 -10.98 -49.48
C ASN A 848 27.77 -11.62 -49.37
N LYS A 849 27.99 -12.55 -48.43
CA LYS A 849 29.28 -13.24 -48.26
C LYS A 849 29.60 -14.17 -49.42
N LEU A 850 28.58 -14.84 -49.97
CA LEU A 850 28.72 -15.64 -51.19
C LEU A 850 29.12 -14.76 -52.38
N ARG A 851 28.44 -13.61 -52.55
CA ARG A 851 28.73 -12.64 -53.61
C ARG A 851 30.14 -12.06 -53.49
N GLU A 852 30.59 -11.76 -52.28
CA GLU A 852 31.95 -11.27 -51.99
C GLU A 852 33.02 -12.29 -52.38
N LEU A 853 32.87 -13.55 -51.98
CA LEU A 853 33.84 -14.60 -52.31
C LEU A 853 33.91 -14.87 -53.81
N MET A 854 32.76 -14.87 -54.50
CA MET A 854 32.72 -14.99 -55.97
C MET A 854 33.44 -13.83 -56.67
N ALA A 855 33.25 -12.59 -56.20
CA ALA A 855 33.96 -11.43 -56.74
C ALA A 855 35.46 -11.52 -56.49
N ARG A 856 35.87 -11.93 -55.28
CA ARG A 856 37.28 -12.03 -54.87
C ARG A 856 38.04 -13.12 -55.64
N ILE A 857 37.39 -14.25 -55.94
CA ILE A 857 37.94 -15.29 -56.83
C ILE A 857 38.17 -14.71 -58.22
N LYS A 858 37.16 -14.01 -58.78
CA LYS A 858 37.25 -13.40 -60.12
C LYS A 858 38.34 -12.33 -60.20
N ASP A 859 38.44 -11.44 -59.21
CA ASP A 859 39.46 -10.39 -59.18
C ASP A 859 40.87 -11.01 -59.09
N THR A 860 41.06 -12.03 -58.25
CA THR A 860 42.33 -12.75 -58.12
C THR A 860 42.71 -13.50 -59.40
N GLU A 861 41.73 -14.07 -60.12
CA GLU A 861 41.94 -14.68 -61.44
C GLU A 861 42.36 -13.65 -62.49
N THR A 862 41.70 -12.47 -62.52
CA THR A 862 42.05 -11.41 -63.47
C THR A 862 43.42 -10.81 -63.20
N GLU A 863 43.81 -10.67 -61.92
CA GLU A 863 45.12 -10.15 -61.52
C GLU A 863 46.23 -11.15 -61.84
N ARG A 864 46.00 -12.45 -61.59
CA ARG A 864 46.89 -13.52 -62.04
C ARG A 864 47.12 -13.44 -63.55
N ASP A 865 46.05 -13.34 -64.33
CA ASP A 865 46.14 -13.30 -65.79
C ASP A 865 46.85 -12.03 -66.29
N ARG A 866 46.68 -10.89 -65.62
CA ARG A 866 47.46 -9.66 -65.90
C ARG A 866 48.94 -9.85 -65.60
N VAL A 867 49.29 -10.28 -64.40
CA VAL A 867 50.69 -10.44 -63.95
C VAL A 867 51.44 -11.45 -64.82
N LEU A 868 50.80 -12.55 -65.21
CA LEU A 868 51.38 -13.53 -66.13
C LEU A 868 51.61 -12.97 -67.54
N ASN A 869 50.70 -12.12 -68.03
CA ASN A 869 50.77 -11.53 -69.37
C ASN A 869 51.79 -10.36 -69.43
N GLU A 870 51.95 -9.59 -68.35
CA GLU A 870 53.00 -8.57 -68.20
C GLU A 870 54.38 -9.20 -68.02
N GLY A 871 54.48 -10.29 -67.26
CA GLY A 871 55.70 -11.05 -67.06
C GLY A 871 56.21 -11.71 -68.35
N GLY A 872 55.31 -12.21 -69.21
CA GLY A 872 55.64 -12.78 -70.51
C GLY A 872 56.23 -11.77 -71.52
N LYS A 873 55.93 -10.47 -71.39
CA LYS A 873 56.44 -9.41 -72.26
C LYS A 873 57.83 -8.89 -71.85
N ARG A 874 58.27 -9.14 -70.61
CA ARG A 874 59.54 -8.63 -70.05
C ARG A 874 60.72 -9.60 -70.06
N GLY A 875 60.57 -10.83 -70.60
CA GLY A 875 61.68 -11.79 -70.66
C GLY A 875 62.24 -12.19 -69.29
N GLY A 876 61.37 -12.28 -68.27
CA GLY A 876 61.76 -12.66 -66.90
C GLY A 876 62.05 -14.15 -66.73
N ASN A 877 62.91 -14.49 -65.77
CA ASN A 877 63.33 -15.86 -65.42
C ASN A 877 62.13 -16.83 -65.31
N ASN A 878 62.18 -17.93 -66.07
CA ASN A 878 61.08 -18.90 -66.22
C ASN A 878 60.71 -19.61 -64.89
N GLU A 879 61.64 -19.70 -63.93
CA GLU A 879 61.40 -20.26 -62.60
C GLU A 879 60.61 -19.33 -61.67
N GLN A 880 60.88 -18.01 -61.70
CA GLN A 880 60.14 -17.03 -60.90
C GLN A 880 58.69 -16.91 -61.37
N MET A 881 58.45 -16.98 -62.69
CA MET A 881 57.10 -16.94 -63.25
C MET A 881 56.28 -18.18 -62.86
N LYS A 882 56.91 -19.36 -62.78
CA LYS A 882 56.27 -20.59 -62.30
C LYS A 882 55.91 -20.54 -60.82
N ALA A 883 56.79 -19.99 -59.99
CA ALA A 883 56.55 -19.83 -58.55
C ALA A 883 55.37 -18.88 -58.28
N ILE A 884 55.34 -17.72 -58.94
CA ILE A 884 54.22 -16.75 -58.84
C ILE A 884 52.91 -17.37 -59.33
N LYS A 885 52.94 -18.10 -60.46
CA LYS A 885 51.76 -18.81 -60.96
C LYS A 885 51.22 -19.84 -59.95
N GLN A 886 52.10 -20.64 -59.34
CA GLN A 886 51.72 -21.61 -58.32
C GLN A 886 51.14 -20.95 -57.07
N GLU A 887 51.66 -19.80 -56.66
CA GLU A 887 51.16 -19.04 -55.52
C GLU A 887 49.72 -18.54 -55.75
N TYR A 888 49.43 -17.96 -56.91
CA TYR A 888 48.06 -17.56 -57.27
C TYR A 888 47.12 -18.76 -57.48
N GLU A 889 47.60 -19.88 -58.04
CA GLU A 889 46.81 -21.11 -58.18
C GLU A 889 46.45 -21.73 -56.83
N LEU A 890 47.37 -21.74 -55.86
CA LEU A 890 47.10 -22.17 -54.48
C LEU A 890 46.07 -21.24 -53.82
N LYS A 891 46.26 -19.93 -53.95
CA LYS A 891 45.35 -18.93 -53.36
C LYS A 891 43.92 -19.03 -53.92
N ILE A 892 43.77 -19.27 -55.23
CA ILE A 892 42.47 -19.52 -55.86
C ILE A 892 41.90 -20.88 -55.42
N SER A 893 42.73 -21.90 -55.25
CA SER A 893 42.31 -23.23 -54.76
C SER A 893 41.75 -23.16 -53.34
N ASP A 894 42.38 -22.38 -52.46
CA ASP A 894 41.92 -22.18 -51.09
C ASP A 894 40.62 -21.37 -51.04
N LEU A 895 40.50 -20.29 -51.81
CA LEU A 895 39.23 -19.54 -51.95
C LEU A 895 38.10 -20.41 -52.53
N ARG A 896 38.39 -21.30 -53.49
CA ARG A 896 37.41 -22.25 -54.04
C ARG A 896 37.03 -23.35 -53.04
N LYS A 897 37.92 -23.75 -52.13
CA LYS A 897 37.59 -24.66 -51.02
C LYS A 897 36.69 -23.99 -50.00
N GLU A 898 36.93 -22.73 -49.67
CA GLU A 898 36.04 -21.94 -48.81
C GLU A 898 34.65 -21.76 -49.44
N LEU A 899 34.59 -21.46 -50.74
CA LEU A 899 33.31 -21.42 -51.48
C LEU A 899 32.57 -22.76 -51.39
N LYS A 900 33.26 -23.89 -51.61
CA LYS A 900 32.68 -25.23 -51.49
C LYS A 900 32.20 -25.58 -50.08
N LYS A 901 32.87 -25.08 -49.02
CA LYS A 901 32.41 -25.25 -47.64
C LYS A 901 31.10 -24.50 -47.39
N ILE A 902 30.97 -23.28 -47.94
CA ILE A 902 29.74 -22.48 -47.84
C ILE A 902 28.62 -23.06 -48.71
N GLU A 903 28.92 -23.56 -49.91
CA GLU A 903 27.96 -24.28 -50.78
C GLU A 903 27.53 -25.63 -50.18
N ALA A 904 28.36 -26.31 -49.38
CA ALA A 904 27.95 -27.52 -48.66
C ALA A 904 26.92 -27.24 -47.55
N LEU A 905 26.94 -26.04 -46.97
CA LEU A 905 25.95 -25.54 -46.02
C LEU A 905 24.60 -25.15 -46.69
N ASP A 906 24.54 -25.15 -48.02
CA ASP A 906 23.34 -24.79 -48.80
C ASP A 906 22.17 -25.78 -48.60
N LYS A 907 22.47 -27.03 -48.19
CA LYS A 907 21.46 -28.01 -47.75
C LYS A 907 20.77 -27.62 -46.44
N GLU A 908 21.45 -26.92 -45.54
CA GLU A 908 20.84 -26.39 -44.31
C GLU A 908 20.03 -25.14 -44.60
N HIS A 909 20.54 -24.28 -45.48
CA HIS A 909 19.83 -23.09 -45.94
C HIS A 909 18.48 -23.44 -46.62
N LEU A 910 18.43 -24.49 -47.45
CA LEU A 910 17.19 -25.01 -48.02
C LEU A 910 16.18 -25.50 -46.96
N LYS A 911 16.66 -26.07 -45.84
CA LYS A 911 15.79 -26.45 -44.71
C LYS A 911 15.28 -25.23 -43.96
N VAL A 912 16.10 -24.19 -43.79
CA VAL A 912 15.70 -22.91 -43.18
C VAL A 912 14.63 -22.22 -44.03
N ILE A 913 14.76 -22.23 -45.37
CA ILE A 913 13.74 -21.70 -46.28
C ILE A 913 12.42 -22.47 -46.16
N ALA A 914 12.46 -23.80 -46.12
CA ALA A 914 11.27 -24.63 -45.95
C ALA A 914 10.61 -24.47 -44.57
N LYS A 915 11.39 -24.16 -43.53
CA LYS A 915 10.90 -23.83 -42.18
C LYS A 915 10.26 -22.44 -42.16
N SER A 916 10.92 -21.44 -42.73
CA SER A 916 10.43 -20.06 -42.86
C SER A 916 9.10 -19.98 -43.64
N GLN A 917 8.91 -20.81 -44.67
CA GLN A 917 7.63 -20.89 -45.38
C GLN A 917 6.48 -21.43 -44.51
N ARG A 918 6.74 -22.38 -43.60
CA ARG A 918 5.72 -22.89 -42.67
C ARG A 918 5.35 -21.86 -41.62
N GLU A 919 6.35 -21.17 -41.07
CA GLU A 919 6.15 -20.07 -40.12
C GLU A 919 5.35 -18.91 -40.75
N LEU A 920 5.59 -18.61 -42.02
CA LEU A 920 4.83 -17.61 -42.76
C LEU A 920 3.36 -18.02 -42.94
N GLN A 921 3.08 -19.28 -43.27
CA GLN A 921 1.71 -19.80 -43.39
C GLN A 921 0.95 -19.72 -42.06
N GLU A 922 1.60 -20.10 -40.97
CA GLU A 922 1.04 -20.04 -39.61
C GLU A 922 0.76 -18.61 -39.16
N LYS A 923 1.69 -17.68 -39.45
CA LYS A 923 1.49 -16.24 -39.23
C LYS A 923 0.28 -15.70 -39.99
N THR A 924 0.09 -16.07 -41.26
CA THR A 924 -1.12 -15.66 -42.02
C THR A 924 -2.40 -16.24 -41.42
N ARG A 925 -2.39 -17.49 -40.93
CA ARG A 925 -3.55 -18.10 -40.28
C ARG A 925 -3.92 -17.33 -39.00
N LEU A 926 -2.94 -17.10 -38.12
CA LEU A 926 -3.12 -16.35 -36.88
C LEU A 926 -3.61 -14.91 -37.13
N LYS A 927 -3.09 -14.23 -38.16
CA LYS A 927 -3.59 -12.90 -38.56
C LYS A 927 -5.05 -12.92 -38.97
N SER A 928 -5.51 -13.96 -39.67
CA SER A 928 -6.94 -14.13 -39.99
C SER A 928 -7.78 -14.33 -38.73
N GLU A 929 -7.35 -15.21 -37.83
CA GLU A 929 -8.05 -15.49 -36.58
C GLU A 929 -8.16 -14.26 -35.67
N VAL A 930 -7.12 -13.42 -35.60
CA VAL A 930 -7.15 -12.14 -34.85
C VAL A 930 -8.17 -11.17 -35.44
N VAL A 931 -8.32 -11.12 -36.76
CA VAL A 931 -9.35 -10.29 -37.41
C VAL A 931 -10.75 -10.76 -37.03
N ASP A 932 -10.97 -12.07 -36.95
CA ASP A 932 -12.26 -12.63 -36.57
C ASP A 932 -12.56 -12.42 -35.07
N LEU A 933 -11.57 -12.58 -34.19
CA LEU A 933 -11.69 -12.25 -32.76
C LEU A 933 -11.97 -10.76 -32.52
N LYS A 934 -11.36 -9.87 -33.31
CA LYS A 934 -11.64 -8.42 -33.27
C LYS A 934 -13.09 -8.10 -33.62
N LYS A 935 -13.67 -8.81 -34.61
CA LYS A 935 -15.09 -8.67 -34.96
C LYS A 935 -15.99 -9.16 -33.83
N ALA A 936 -15.71 -10.35 -33.28
CA ALA A 936 -16.47 -10.92 -32.16
C ALA A 936 -16.46 -9.99 -30.93
N LYS A 937 -15.31 -9.38 -30.61
CA LYS A 937 -15.17 -8.38 -29.54
C LYS A 937 -16.08 -7.17 -29.74
N VAL A 938 -16.10 -6.60 -30.94
CA VAL A 938 -16.93 -5.42 -31.25
C VAL A 938 -18.42 -5.77 -31.14
N GLU A 939 -18.81 -6.96 -31.57
CA GLU A 939 -20.20 -7.44 -31.48
C GLU A 939 -20.66 -7.65 -30.03
N LEU A 940 -19.78 -8.19 -29.17
CA LEU A 940 -20.03 -8.33 -27.73
C LEU A 940 -20.16 -6.97 -27.02
N ILE A 941 -19.28 -6.01 -27.33
CA ILE A 941 -19.35 -4.64 -26.78
C ILE A 941 -20.67 -3.97 -27.18
N LYS A 942 -21.13 -4.19 -28.42
CA LYS A 942 -22.40 -3.65 -28.91
C LYS A 942 -23.59 -4.22 -28.14
N LYS A 943 -23.64 -5.54 -27.93
CA LYS A 943 -24.68 -6.19 -27.10
C LYS A 943 -24.67 -5.70 -25.66
N MET A 944 -23.50 -5.57 -25.04
CA MET A 944 -23.36 -5.05 -23.67
C MET A 944 -23.91 -3.61 -23.55
N ASN A 945 -23.67 -2.75 -24.54
CA ASN A 945 -24.18 -1.39 -24.53
C ASN A 945 -25.71 -1.33 -24.77
N GLU A 946 -26.26 -2.22 -25.58
CA GLU A 946 -27.71 -2.35 -25.77
C GLU A 946 -28.41 -2.81 -24.48
N ASP A 947 -27.82 -3.75 -23.74
CA ASP A 947 -28.38 -4.24 -22.47
C ASP A 947 -28.26 -3.21 -21.35
N LYS A 948 -27.15 -2.46 -21.28
CA LYS A 948 -27.04 -1.28 -20.38
C LYS A 948 -28.11 -0.23 -20.67
N LYS A 949 -28.45 -0.01 -21.95
CA LYS A 949 -29.49 0.94 -22.34
C LYS A 949 -30.88 0.46 -21.93
N LYS A 950 -31.15 -0.85 -22.05
CA LYS A 950 -32.40 -1.46 -21.56
C LYS A 950 -32.50 -1.37 -20.04
N GLN A 951 -31.40 -1.61 -19.31
CA GLN A 951 -31.36 -1.53 -17.85
C GLN A 951 -31.73 -0.12 -17.34
N LYS A 952 -31.14 0.92 -17.94
CA LYS A 952 -31.49 2.31 -17.61
C LYS A 952 -32.95 2.64 -17.89
N ALA A 953 -33.51 2.14 -18.99
CA ALA A 953 -34.93 2.35 -19.31
C ALA A 953 -35.87 1.65 -18.32
N GLN A 954 -35.49 0.45 -17.86
CA GLN A 954 -36.24 -0.32 -16.87
C GLN A 954 -36.22 0.36 -15.49
N GLN A 955 -35.05 0.84 -15.05
CA GLN A 955 -34.89 1.58 -13.79
C GLN A 955 -35.74 2.86 -13.77
N LEU A 956 -35.72 3.63 -14.87
CA LEU A 956 -36.56 4.83 -14.99
C LEU A 956 -38.06 4.51 -14.93
N ALA A 957 -38.49 3.38 -15.50
CA ALA A 957 -39.87 2.94 -15.42
C ALA A 957 -40.27 2.49 -13.99
N ASN A 958 -39.38 1.81 -13.28
CA ASN A 958 -39.60 1.39 -11.88
C ASN A 958 -39.68 2.60 -10.95
N ALA A 959 -38.77 3.58 -11.05
CA ALA A 959 -38.79 4.81 -10.28
C ALA A 959 -40.11 5.59 -10.47
N ARG A 960 -40.61 5.67 -11.72
CA ARG A 960 -41.93 6.28 -12.01
C ARG A 960 -43.10 5.52 -11.37
N ALA A 961 -43.03 4.19 -11.32
CA ALA A 961 -44.05 3.36 -10.67
C ALA A 961 -44.04 3.49 -9.14
N ILE A 962 -42.88 3.68 -8.53
CA ILE A 962 -42.72 3.93 -7.10
C ILE A 962 -43.31 5.30 -6.74
N ALA A 963 -42.91 6.36 -7.45
CA ALA A 963 -43.40 7.72 -7.21
C ALA A 963 -44.93 7.84 -7.31
N THR A 964 -45.56 7.11 -8.26
CA THR A 964 -47.02 7.08 -8.39
C THR A 964 -47.71 6.36 -7.22
N LYS A 965 -47.14 5.27 -6.71
CA LYS A 965 -47.64 4.58 -5.50
C LYS A 965 -47.48 5.44 -4.25
N GLU A 966 -46.36 6.13 -4.08
CA GLU A 966 -46.15 7.02 -2.94
C GLU A 966 -47.15 8.18 -2.91
N LYS A 967 -47.45 8.77 -4.08
CA LYS A 967 -48.48 9.79 -4.21
C LYS A 967 -49.86 9.28 -3.76
N GLN A 968 -50.22 8.04 -4.11
CA GLN A 968 -51.46 7.41 -3.65
C GLN A 968 -51.44 7.16 -2.13
N THR A 969 -50.34 6.69 -1.57
CA THR A 969 -50.18 6.48 -0.12
C THR A 969 -50.34 7.78 0.66
N ARG A 970 -49.76 8.89 0.18
CA ARG A 970 -49.91 10.23 0.80
C ARG A 970 -51.36 10.71 0.78
N LEU A 971 -52.09 10.50 -0.32
CA LEU A 971 -53.51 10.83 -0.42
C LEU A 971 -54.36 10.02 0.57
N GLN A 972 -54.08 8.72 0.73
CA GLN A 972 -54.77 7.88 1.70
C GLN A 972 -54.46 8.30 3.14
N ALA A 973 -53.21 8.61 3.47
CA ALA A 973 -52.81 9.07 4.80
C ALA A 973 -53.51 10.38 5.21
N ASN A 974 -53.62 11.35 4.28
CA ASN A 974 -54.37 12.58 4.52
C ASN A 974 -55.86 12.34 4.76
N LYS A 975 -56.45 11.35 4.08
CA LYS A 975 -57.84 10.95 4.27
C LYS A 975 -58.08 10.27 5.62
N ILE A 976 -57.11 9.48 6.09
CA ILE A 976 -57.13 8.87 7.43
C ILE A 976 -57.09 9.95 8.51
N ARG A 977 -56.13 10.89 8.44
CA ARG A 977 -56.04 12.01 9.41
C ARG A 977 -57.32 12.84 9.52
N THR A 978 -57.99 13.08 8.40
CA THR A 978 -59.26 13.82 8.40
C THR A 978 -60.40 13.03 9.05
N LEU A 979 -60.43 11.71 8.88
CA LEU A 979 -61.41 10.85 9.56
C LEU A 979 -61.13 10.76 11.05
N GLU A 980 -59.86 10.63 11.46
CA GLU A 980 -59.45 10.60 12.88
C GLU A 980 -59.79 11.91 13.61
N MET A 981 -59.59 13.06 12.97
CA MET A 981 -60.00 14.35 13.55
C MET A 981 -61.52 14.43 13.77
N LYS A 982 -62.32 13.92 12.84
CA LYS A 982 -63.78 13.86 12.99
C LYS A 982 -64.21 12.88 14.09
N ASP A 983 -63.51 11.76 14.24
CA ASP A 983 -63.80 10.78 15.28
C ASP A 983 -63.46 11.31 16.67
N LYS A 984 -62.33 12.01 16.81
CA LYS A 984 -61.93 12.69 18.05
C LYS A 984 -62.93 13.77 18.46
N GLN A 985 -63.49 14.51 17.49
CA GLN A 985 -64.57 15.49 17.75
C GLN A 985 -65.86 14.80 18.21
N ARG A 986 -66.24 13.67 17.60
CA ARG A 986 -67.38 12.85 18.05
C ARG A 986 -67.18 12.31 19.46
N GLU A 987 -65.99 11.83 19.78
CA GLU A 987 -65.67 11.28 21.09
C GLU A 987 -65.73 12.35 22.20
N GLN A 988 -65.24 13.57 21.91
CA GLN A 988 -65.35 14.72 22.82
C GLN A 988 -66.81 15.14 23.02
N PHE A 989 -67.61 15.14 21.96
CA PHE A 989 -69.05 15.41 22.06
C PHE A 989 -69.74 14.35 22.92
N LEU A 990 -69.50 13.06 22.66
CA LEU A 990 -70.06 11.97 23.46
C LEU A 990 -69.66 12.07 24.93
N LYS A 991 -68.40 12.43 25.24
CA LYS A 991 -67.93 12.63 26.62
C LYS A 991 -68.71 13.73 27.33
N LYS A 992 -68.95 14.88 26.68
CA LYS A 992 -69.77 15.97 27.22
C LYS A 992 -71.22 15.53 27.44
N THR A 993 -71.84 14.89 26.46
CA THR A 993 -73.22 14.41 26.57
C THR A 993 -73.36 13.33 27.66
N THR A 994 -72.37 12.46 27.81
CA THR A 994 -72.37 11.40 28.85
C THR A 994 -72.19 12.00 30.25
N GLN A 995 -71.37 13.05 30.38
CA GLN A 995 -71.22 13.79 31.63
C GLN A 995 -72.52 14.51 32.03
N GLU A 996 -73.20 15.15 31.08
CA GLU A 996 -74.53 15.76 31.30
C GLU A 996 -75.59 14.72 31.69
N VAL A 997 -75.65 13.57 31.00
CA VAL A 997 -76.59 12.49 31.34
C VAL A 997 -76.29 11.91 32.73
N ASN A 998 -75.03 11.78 33.11
CA ASN A 998 -74.65 11.30 34.45
C ASN A 998 -74.95 12.33 35.55
N ALA A 999 -74.84 13.63 35.26
CA ALA A 999 -75.26 14.68 36.19
C ALA A 999 -76.78 14.63 36.43
N LEU A 1000 -77.58 14.52 35.37
CA LEU A 1000 -79.04 14.37 35.44
C LEU A 1000 -79.47 13.06 36.13
N ARG A 1001 -78.70 11.97 35.96
CA ARG A 1001 -78.94 10.71 36.68
C ARG A 1001 -78.61 10.81 38.17
N LYS A 1002 -77.58 11.57 38.56
CA LYS A 1002 -77.30 11.85 39.99
C LYS A 1002 -78.41 12.68 40.61
N GLU A 1003 -78.95 13.66 39.88
CA GLU A 1003 -80.07 14.48 40.33
C GLU A 1003 -81.36 13.65 40.50
N LYS A 1004 -81.66 12.75 39.54
CA LYS A 1004 -82.79 11.80 39.65
C LYS A 1004 -82.57 10.70 40.69
N ALA A 1005 -81.34 10.26 40.95
CA ALA A 1005 -81.04 9.25 41.97
C ALA A 1005 -81.23 9.79 43.39
N VAL A 1006 -80.93 11.08 43.62
CA VAL A 1006 -81.25 11.77 44.88
C VAL A 1006 -82.77 11.90 45.06
N ALA A 1007 -83.52 12.18 43.98
CA ALA A 1007 -84.98 12.20 44.02
C ALA A 1007 -85.61 10.80 44.22
N ALA A 1008 -85.00 9.74 43.68
CA ALA A 1008 -85.47 8.35 43.80
C ALA A 1008 -85.15 7.70 45.16
N ALA A 1009 -84.12 8.17 45.87
CA ALA A 1009 -83.77 7.70 47.21
C ALA A 1009 -84.79 8.18 48.27
N VAL A 1010 -85.42 9.34 48.06
CA VAL A 1010 -86.49 9.87 48.93
C VAL A 1010 -87.82 9.12 48.73
N ALA A 1011 -88.02 8.45 47.58
CA ALA A 1011 -89.28 7.80 47.22
C ALA A 1011 -89.35 6.29 47.53
N ARG A 1012 -88.29 5.66 48.07
CA ARG A 1012 -88.23 4.20 48.34
C ARG A 1012 -88.24 3.85 49.83
N GLN A 1013 -89.13 4.48 50.57
CA GLN A 1013 -89.60 3.99 51.88
C GLN A 1013 -91.11 3.70 51.82
N ALA A 1014 -91.55 2.96 50.80
CA ALA A 1014 -92.89 2.39 50.76
C ALA A 1014 -92.96 1.16 49.85
N ASN A 1015 -93.36 0.07 50.49
CA ASN A 1015 -94.11 -1.07 49.95
C ASN A 1015 -93.40 -2.35 49.48
N ARG A 1016 -93.97 -3.44 50.00
CA ARG A 1016 -93.61 -4.87 49.95
C ARG A 1016 -94.19 -5.57 48.70
N GLY A 1017 -93.68 -6.76 48.37
CA GLY A 1017 -94.46 -7.81 47.70
C GLY A 1017 -93.65 -8.75 46.79
N GLY A 1018 -93.77 -10.08 46.99
CA GLY A 1018 -93.15 -11.14 46.18
C GLY A 1018 -93.87 -11.45 44.84
N PRO A 1019 -93.95 -12.72 44.39
CA PRO A 1019 -92.93 -13.42 43.58
C PRO A 1019 -93.42 -13.91 42.18
N ALA A 1020 -92.48 -14.49 41.39
CA ALA A 1020 -92.62 -15.53 40.34
C ALA A 1020 -92.94 -15.22 38.84
N ARG A 1021 -92.05 -15.78 37.97
CA ARG A 1021 -92.21 -16.53 36.69
C ARG A 1021 -92.92 -15.99 35.41
N GLY A 1022 -92.23 -16.23 34.27
CA GLY A 1022 -92.75 -16.52 32.91
C GLY A 1022 -92.57 -15.38 31.88
N GLY A 1023 -92.12 -15.54 30.63
CA GLY A 1023 -91.73 -16.67 29.77
C GLY A 1023 -91.57 -16.20 28.29
N ALA A 1024 -90.95 -17.07 27.46
CA ALA A 1024 -90.93 -17.18 25.97
C ALA A 1024 -90.12 -16.15 25.13
N ALA A 1025 -89.04 -16.55 24.41
CA ALA A 1025 -88.90 -17.25 23.10
C ALA A 1025 -88.80 -16.23 21.92
N GLN A 1026 -88.01 -16.31 20.84
CA GLN A 1026 -87.48 -17.37 19.94
C GLN A 1026 -86.22 -16.81 19.21
N THR A 1027 -85.08 -17.50 19.10
CA THR A 1027 -84.57 -18.35 17.98
C THR A 1027 -84.75 -17.86 16.54
N SER A 1028 -83.64 -17.75 15.79
CA SER A 1028 -83.40 -18.58 14.58
C SER A 1028 -81.98 -18.40 14.02
N SER A 1029 -81.27 -19.52 13.86
CA SER A 1029 -80.23 -19.73 12.84
C SER A 1029 -80.91 -19.96 11.48
N PRO A 1030 -80.13 -20.07 10.37
CA PRO A 1030 -79.88 -21.43 9.93
C PRO A 1030 -78.48 -21.68 9.34
N ALA A 1031 -78.12 -22.97 9.38
CA ALA A 1031 -77.01 -23.60 8.70
C ALA A 1031 -77.47 -24.30 7.39
N ARG A 1032 -76.54 -25.03 6.75
CA ARG A 1032 -76.65 -26.08 5.69
C ARG A 1032 -76.45 -25.58 4.24
N ARG A 1033 -75.65 -26.20 3.35
CA ARG A 1033 -75.53 -27.62 2.89
C ARG A 1033 -74.19 -27.83 2.14
N VAL A 1034 -73.41 -28.92 2.36
CA VAL A 1034 -73.36 -30.29 1.75
C VAL A 1034 -72.34 -30.49 0.60
N ARG A 1035 -71.25 -31.22 0.92
CA ARG A 1035 -70.71 -32.50 0.37
C ARG A 1035 -70.64 -32.77 -1.16
N GLY A 1036 -69.41 -32.97 -1.68
CA GLY A 1036 -68.97 -34.24 -2.31
C GLY A 1036 -68.74 -34.34 -3.84
N VAL A 1037 -67.55 -34.86 -4.20
CA VAL A 1037 -67.18 -35.76 -5.35
C VAL A 1037 -66.51 -35.16 -6.61
N VAL A 1038 -65.19 -35.43 -6.69
CA VAL A 1038 -64.33 -35.88 -7.82
C VAL A 1038 -64.00 -34.95 -9.00
N GLY A 1039 -62.68 -34.71 -9.14
CA GLY A 1039 -61.96 -34.78 -10.43
C GLY A 1039 -61.49 -33.46 -11.03
N GLY A 1040 -60.16 -33.26 -11.14
CA GLY A 1040 -59.57 -32.31 -12.11
C GLY A 1040 -58.38 -31.48 -11.62
N VAL A 1041 -57.21 -32.13 -11.49
CA VAL A 1041 -55.82 -31.65 -11.68
C VAL A 1041 -55.59 -30.14 -11.93
N GLN A 1042 -54.80 -29.45 -11.09
CA GLN A 1042 -53.48 -28.88 -11.45
C GLN A 1042 -52.82 -28.08 -10.29
N ALA A 1043 -51.51 -28.33 -10.10
CA ALA A 1043 -50.48 -27.46 -9.50
C ALA A 1043 -50.32 -27.43 -7.95
N ILE A 1044 -49.59 -28.43 -7.46
CA ILE A 1044 -48.56 -28.26 -6.43
C ILE A 1044 -47.60 -27.14 -6.89
N LYS A 1045 -47.40 -26.10 -6.07
CA LYS A 1045 -46.17 -25.30 -6.08
C LYS A 1045 -45.54 -25.37 -4.69
N GLU A 1046 -44.76 -26.44 -4.52
CA GLU A 1046 -43.57 -26.43 -3.70
C GLU A 1046 -42.78 -25.14 -3.93
N LEU A 1047 -42.05 -24.70 -2.91
CA LEU A 1047 -40.90 -23.80 -3.06
C LEU A 1047 -39.99 -24.38 -4.15
N ALA A 1048 -40.19 -23.87 -5.36
CA ALA A 1048 -39.50 -24.32 -6.54
C ALA A 1048 -38.03 -23.94 -6.39
N PHE A 1049 -37.20 -24.93 -6.05
CA PHE A 1049 -35.87 -25.01 -6.60
C PHE A 1049 -36.06 -24.94 -8.12
N SER A 1050 -35.88 -23.76 -8.71
CA SER A 1050 -36.00 -23.62 -10.15
C SER A 1050 -34.96 -24.54 -10.77
N ALA A 1051 -35.41 -25.65 -11.35
CA ALA A 1051 -34.54 -26.59 -12.06
C ALA A 1051 -33.75 -25.86 -13.15
N LYS A 1052 -34.30 -24.75 -13.69
CA LYS A 1052 -33.64 -23.87 -14.64
C LYS A 1052 -32.54 -23.03 -13.98
N ALA A 1053 -32.81 -22.37 -12.85
CA ALA A 1053 -31.80 -21.58 -12.13
C ALA A 1053 -30.69 -22.47 -11.52
N SER A 1054 -31.05 -23.68 -11.10
CA SER A 1054 -30.11 -24.68 -10.57
C SER A 1054 -29.29 -25.31 -11.69
N LYS A 1055 -29.90 -25.53 -12.87
CA LYS A 1055 -29.18 -25.93 -14.09
C LYS A 1055 -28.24 -24.85 -14.57
N VAL A 1056 -28.61 -23.56 -14.53
CA VAL A 1056 -27.71 -22.45 -14.87
C VAL A 1056 -26.54 -22.37 -13.89
N LYS A 1057 -26.80 -22.47 -12.57
CA LYS A 1057 -25.72 -22.54 -11.57
C LYS A 1057 -24.83 -23.78 -11.74
N TRP A 1058 -25.42 -24.92 -12.09
CA TRP A 1058 -24.68 -26.15 -12.39
C TRP A 1058 -23.85 -26.02 -13.66
N ASP A 1059 -24.38 -25.42 -14.73
CA ASP A 1059 -23.68 -25.19 -16.00
C ASP A 1059 -22.51 -24.20 -15.80
N VAL A 1060 -22.67 -23.18 -14.95
CA VAL A 1060 -21.56 -22.27 -14.56
C VAL A 1060 -20.47 -23.01 -13.79
N ILE A 1061 -20.84 -23.91 -12.87
CA ILE A 1061 -19.89 -24.73 -12.12
C ILE A 1061 -19.18 -25.72 -13.05
N VAL A 1062 -19.91 -26.39 -13.95
CA VAL A 1062 -19.35 -27.31 -14.94
C VAL A 1062 -18.37 -26.58 -15.86
N ARG A 1063 -18.72 -25.38 -16.35
CA ARG A 1063 -17.80 -24.55 -17.16
C ARG A 1063 -16.55 -24.13 -16.38
N LYS A 1064 -16.66 -23.71 -15.12
CA LYS A 1064 -15.49 -23.41 -14.26
C LYS A 1064 -14.60 -24.63 -14.04
N ILE A 1065 -15.19 -25.82 -13.90
CA ILE A 1065 -14.43 -27.07 -13.77
C ILE A 1065 -13.76 -27.43 -15.10
N GLU A 1066 -14.44 -27.31 -16.23
CA GLU A 1066 -13.86 -27.55 -17.57
C GLU A 1066 -12.74 -26.55 -17.89
N GLU A 1067 -12.88 -25.29 -17.48
CA GLU A 1067 -11.86 -24.25 -17.59
C GLU A 1067 -10.64 -24.56 -16.72
N SER A 1068 -10.84 -24.91 -15.44
CA SER A 1068 -9.76 -25.35 -14.55
C SER A 1068 -9.06 -26.60 -15.07
N THR A 1069 -9.79 -27.50 -15.73
CA THR A 1069 -9.24 -28.72 -16.32
C THR A 1069 -8.45 -28.41 -17.60
N ARG A 1070 -8.94 -27.52 -18.47
CA ARG A 1070 -8.22 -27.05 -19.67
C ARG A 1070 -6.96 -26.27 -19.31
N ARG A 1071 -7.01 -25.36 -18.34
CA ARG A 1071 -5.82 -24.64 -17.84
C ARG A 1071 -4.76 -25.64 -17.34
N ARG A 1072 -5.16 -26.61 -16.51
CA ARG A 1072 -4.24 -27.68 -16.06
C ARG A 1072 -3.66 -28.52 -17.18
N GLN A 1073 -4.42 -28.85 -18.23
CA GLN A 1073 -3.91 -29.58 -19.39
C GLN A 1073 -2.91 -28.77 -20.23
N ILE A 1074 -3.06 -27.45 -20.30
CA ILE A 1074 -2.14 -26.53 -20.97
C ILE A 1074 -0.84 -26.43 -20.17
N VAL A 1075 -0.95 -26.20 -18.86
CA VAL A 1075 0.20 -26.14 -17.95
C VAL A 1075 0.99 -27.46 -17.98
N GLN A 1076 0.33 -28.63 -17.92
CA GLN A 1076 1.00 -29.92 -18.03
C GLN A 1076 1.80 -30.11 -19.34
N LYS A 1077 1.31 -29.58 -20.47
CA LYS A 1077 2.05 -29.63 -21.74
C LYS A 1077 3.26 -28.70 -21.72
N MET A 1078 3.13 -27.52 -21.13
CA MET A 1078 4.22 -26.55 -20.97
C MET A 1078 5.29 -27.06 -20.00
N GLU A 1079 4.89 -27.70 -18.90
CA GLU A 1079 5.80 -28.36 -17.95
C GLU A 1079 6.58 -29.49 -18.63
N ALA A 1080 5.94 -30.29 -19.48
CA ALA A 1080 6.63 -31.35 -20.24
C ALA A 1080 7.64 -30.79 -21.26
N GLU A 1081 7.34 -29.64 -21.90
CA GLU A 1081 8.31 -28.94 -22.77
C GLU A 1081 9.47 -28.32 -21.96
N LEU A 1082 9.17 -27.75 -20.80
CA LEU A 1082 10.19 -27.22 -19.89
C LEU A 1082 11.15 -28.33 -19.41
N GLU A 1083 10.62 -29.50 -19.04
CA GLU A 1083 11.40 -30.66 -18.64
C GLU A 1083 12.29 -31.17 -19.79
N ARG A 1084 11.78 -31.13 -21.03
CA ARG A 1084 12.58 -31.44 -22.22
C ARG A 1084 13.77 -30.48 -22.38
N TYR A 1085 13.56 -29.17 -22.25
CA TYR A 1085 14.64 -28.19 -22.37
C TYR A 1085 15.64 -28.28 -21.20
N LEU A 1086 15.18 -28.59 -19.99
CA LEU A 1086 16.07 -28.83 -18.84
C LEU A 1086 16.99 -30.04 -19.08
N ASN A 1087 16.46 -31.12 -19.67
CA ASN A 1087 17.24 -32.29 -20.07
C ASN A 1087 18.23 -31.96 -21.21
N GLU A 1088 17.80 -31.17 -22.19
CA GLU A 1088 18.68 -30.71 -23.29
C GLU A 1088 19.83 -29.82 -22.77
N ARG A 1089 19.55 -28.94 -21.80
CA ARG A 1089 20.56 -28.13 -21.12
C ARG A 1089 21.61 -28.99 -20.43
N HIS A 1090 21.17 -30.04 -19.75
CA HIS A 1090 22.08 -30.96 -19.07
C HIS A 1090 22.97 -31.70 -20.08
N ALA A 1091 22.41 -32.19 -21.18
CA ALA A 1091 23.17 -32.87 -22.23
C ALA A 1091 24.23 -31.95 -22.87
N VAL A 1092 23.90 -30.69 -23.16
CA VAL A 1092 24.84 -29.71 -23.73
C VAL A 1092 25.94 -29.35 -22.72
N MET A 1093 25.61 -29.24 -21.42
CA MET A 1093 26.63 -29.03 -20.38
C MET A 1093 27.61 -30.20 -20.29
N VAL A 1094 27.13 -31.44 -20.38
CA VAL A 1094 27.99 -32.63 -20.37
C VAL A 1094 28.91 -32.64 -21.61
N GLU A 1095 28.39 -32.27 -22.78
CA GLU A 1095 29.17 -32.14 -24.02
C GLU A 1095 30.29 -31.09 -23.89
N ILE A 1096 30.01 -29.91 -23.31
CA ILE A 1096 31.01 -28.86 -23.06
C ILE A 1096 32.13 -29.39 -22.16
N VAL A 1097 31.78 -30.04 -21.04
CA VAL A 1097 32.75 -30.55 -20.07
C VAL A 1097 33.63 -31.64 -20.69
N GLU A 1098 33.05 -32.55 -21.48
CA GLU A 1098 33.82 -33.61 -22.13
C GLU A 1098 34.75 -33.05 -23.21
N ASN A 1099 34.30 -32.06 -23.99
CA ASN A 1099 35.13 -31.39 -24.99
C ASN A 1099 36.25 -30.56 -24.34
N GLU A 1100 35.99 -29.85 -23.23
CA GLU A 1100 37.01 -29.11 -22.47
C GLU A 1100 38.06 -30.05 -21.85
N LYS A 1101 37.64 -31.24 -21.39
CA LYS A 1101 38.54 -32.27 -20.89
C LYS A 1101 39.43 -32.84 -22.00
N GLN A 1102 38.86 -33.15 -23.17
CA GLN A 1102 39.63 -33.61 -24.33
C GLN A 1102 40.57 -32.52 -24.86
N PHE A 1103 40.15 -31.25 -24.81
CA PHE A 1103 40.97 -30.10 -25.16
C PHE A 1103 42.17 -29.97 -24.24
N THR A 1104 42.02 -30.27 -22.94
CA THR A 1104 43.11 -30.21 -21.96
C THR A 1104 44.11 -31.37 -22.14
N GLN A 1105 43.64 -32.53 -22.58
CA GLN A 1105 44.44 -33.74 -22.72
C GLN A 1105 45.18 -33.86 -24.07
N SER A 1106 44.69 -33.21 -25.13
CA SER A 1106 45.32 -33.27 -26.46
C SER A 1106 46.51 -32.32 -26.61
N GLN A 1107 47.58 -32.79 -27.25
CA GLN A 1107 48.76 -32.00 -27.63
C GLN A 1107 48.76 -31.58 -29.11
N ASP A 1108 47.80 -32.05 -29.90
CA ASP A 1108 47.67 -31.70 -31.33
C ASP A 1108 46.92 -30.38 -31.50
N VAL A 1109 47.61 -29.39 -32.06
CA VAL A 1109 47.12 -28.00 -32.21
C VAL A 1109 45.90 -27.92 -33.13
N ILE A 1110 45.86 -28.72 -34.21
CA ILE A 1110 44.75 -28.69 -35.18
C ILE A 1110 43.50 -29.32 -34.56
N TYR A 1111 43.68 -30.37 -33.76
CA TYR A 1111 42.58 -31.01 -33.04
C TYR A 1111 42.03 -30.13 -31.92
N ARG A 1112 42.89 -29.35 -31.25
CA ARG A 1112 42.50 -28.38 -30.21
C ARG A 1112 41.67 -27.22 -30.76
N ASP A 1113 42.02 -26.68 -31.93
CA ASP A 1113 41.20 -25.65 -32.59
C ASP A 1113 39.79 -26.17 -32.94
N GLY A 1114 39.70 -27.40 -33.46
CA GLY A 1114 38.39 -28.02 -33.72
C GLY A 1114 37.55 -28.27 -32.46
N LEU A 1115 38.20 -28.57 -31.33
CA LEU A 1115 37.51 -28.70 -30.03
C LEU A 1115 37.07 -27.35 -29.47
N LEU A 1116 37.84 -26.27 -29.67
CA LEU A 1116 37.44 -24.91 -29.31
C LEU A 1116 36.19 -24.47 -30.07
N GLU A 1117 36.13 -24.68 -31.38
CA GLU A 1117 34.94 -24.39 -32.18
C GLU A 1117 33.71 -25.20 -31.71
N ALA A 1118 33.91 -26.48 -31.35
CA ALA A 1118 32.84 -27.31 -30.80
C ALA A 1118 32.37 -26.84 -29.42
N ILE A 1119 33.28 -26.37 -28.56
CA ILE A 1119 32.95 -25.81 -27.24
C ILE A 1119 32.17 -24.50 -27.38
N ASP A 1120 32.60 -23.61 -28.28
CA ASP A 1120 31.92 -22.33 -28.51
C ASP A 1120 30.53 -22.53 -29.10
N SER A 1121 30.39 -23.45 -30.07
CA SER A 1121 29.09 -23.86 -30.62
C SER A 1121 28.16 -24.48 -29.55
N ALA A 1122 28.70 -25.33 -28.67
CA ALA A 1122 27.93 -25.88 -27.56
C ALA A 1122 27.54 -24.81 -26.51
N LYS A 1123 28.38 -23.80 -26.28
CA LYS A 1123 28.06 -22.65 -25.40
C LYS A 1123 26.96 -21.77 -25.98
N GLU A 1124 26.95 -21.52 -27.30
CA GLU A 1124 25.84 -20.84 -27.97
C GLU A 1124 24.53 -21.63 -27.87
N LYS A 1125 24.60 -22.95 -28.07
CA LYS A 1125 23.44 -23.84 -27.90
C LYS A 1125 22.93 -23.85 -26.47
N LEU A 1126 23.82 -23.80 -25.47
CA LEU A 1126 23.47 -23.70 -24.06
C LEU A 1126 22.71 -22.40 -23.76
N GLN A 1127 23.17 -21.28 -24.31
CA GLN A 1127 22.50 -19.98 -24.17
C GLN A 1127 21.09 -20.02 -24.77
N TYR A 1128 20.95 -20.58 -25.98
CA TYR A 1128 19.63 -20.73 -26.61
C TYR A 1128 18.67 -21.59 -25.78
N VAL A 1129 19.12 -22.72 -25.24
CA VAL A 1129 18.30 -23.59 -24.39
C VAL A 1129 17.91 -22.87 -23.10
N GLN A 1130 18.81 -22.08 -22.52
CA GLN A 1130 18.55 -21.29 -21.32
C GLN A 1130 17.50 -20.18 -21.57
N ASP A 1131 17.52 -19.55 -22.75
CA ASP A 1131 16.50 -18.58 -23.15
C ASP A 1131 15.12 -19.25 -23.35
N GLN A 1132 15.09 -20.45 -23.92
CA GLN A 1132 13.84 -21.23 -24.07
C GLN A 1132 13.26 -21.69 -22.73
N ILE A 1133 14.11 -22.07 -21.76
CA ILE A 1133 13.69 -22.40 -20.39
C ILE A 1133 13.02 -21.18 -19.74
N THR A 1134 13.68 -20.03 -19.83
CA THR A 1134 13.20 -18.78 -19.24
C THR A 1134 11.86 -18.36 -19.87
N TYR A 1135 11.73 -18.55 -21.18
CA TYR A 1135 10.50 -18.27 -21.92
C TYR A 1135 9.35 -19.21 -21.51
N GLN A 1136 9.59 -20.52 -21.40
CA GLN A 1136 8.58 -21.50 -20.99
C GLN A 1136 8.14 -21.30 -19.53
N GLN A 1137 9.08 -20.98 -18.64
CA GLN A 1137 8.76 -20.63 -17.24
C GLN A 1137 7.85 -19.40 -17.16
N LYS A 1138 8.11 -18.39 -17.99
CA LYS A 1138 7.25 -17.21 -18.09
C LYS A 1138 5.85 -17.57 -18.59
N LEU A 1139 5.73 -18.40 -19.62
CA LEU A 1139 4.42 -18.84 -20.13
C LEU A 1139 3.61 -19.62 -19.10
N ILE A 1140 4.25 -20.47 -18.29
CA ILE A 1140 3.58 -21.21 -17.22
C ILE A 1140 3.04 -20.24 -16.17
N CYS A 1141 3.84 -19.24 -15.78
CA CYS A 1141 3.42 -18.21 -14.82
C CYS A 1141 2.23 -17.39 -15.35
N ASP A 1142 2.28 -16.99 -16.62
CA ASP A 1142 1.22 -16.19 -17.27
C ASP A 1142 -0.12 -16.97 -17.42
N VAL A 1143 -0.12 -18.30 -17.32
CA VAL A 1143 -1.33 -19.16 -17.41
C VAL A 1143 -1.89 -19.52 -16.02
N ASP A 1144 -1.05 -19.50 -14.99
CA ASP A 1144 -1.44 -19.73 -13.58
C ASP A 1144 -2.01 -18.47 -12.89
N GLU A 1145 -1.67 -17.27 -13.39
CA GLU A 1145 -2.36 -16.00 -13.09
C GLU A 1145 -3.76 -15.94 -13.74
#